data_AF-C3N237-F1
#
_entry.id   AF-C3N237-F1
#
_cell.length_a   1.000
_cell.length_b   1.000
_cell.length_c   1.000
_cell.angle_alpha   90.00
_cell.angle_beta   90.00
_cell.angle_gamma   90.00
#
_symmetry.space_group_name_H-M   'P 1'
#
loop_
_entity.id
_entity.type
_entity.pdbx_description
1 polymer ?
#
loop_
_entity_poly.entity_id
_entity_poly.type
_entity_poly.pdbx_seq_one_letter_code
_entity_poly.pdbx_strand_id
1 'polypeptide(L)'
;MYSVLSIKDKKIISLLILVATAISPIFAIAQSASSSPASTAITIISYNGNDANGILAFEHGQIAFYAYAVPPSEYTSLPPGAKAYLLPSTYYDILVNPLNTTFGFNPFQFQEVRFALNYIVNRTYFVDSILHGYGIPTISLYAGEPDVIHLQQTLSKYANVHYNFTYANETIYKVLTAHGAKYINGQWYYNGKPITVYVFVRTDATVRREYAQYFITQLQKLGFTVQQIQGNLQKEISVVYGSDPANTTWNILVEAWGGTYGYYDSGLAVGLYSTLGASDPFSSYYGLSMGTYNDTKYESSLLLKEANELDNLSLIISQSQFTSAQEYYQIYNKIVELGINMSVRIGLGMSLTPIYALSNINGVYPSFAQSTLLSFQTYYSITNGSYPNVTIGVRYLSQGSANPGAGFTDAYTDEIGNALFTPSSLTVPGSGYPVPFIYTYKIVNITPHAVVSVPSNALWWNPTTQQITKVSPNTTAQMAVIYNLAPLFNNDKWADGQNITLADIIYEYIVASEMSLNSSNPIYDSTASSVYAPALQTIKGFKIINSTAIEIWGNDWFFDPTEAVVSLFGSFNPLGYALAGGGYFPWQMYVGMKDVVAQGKAAWSEGAAQSKGIDWLNLVSPTDIGYITSALQNASATGYIPKSLQIVENLSGITLVTPQEAKAGYEAAINFMKTYGNGLIGDGPYILVAWNPSASPPYAKLIRNPYFHLVPPSNALALPTMYSVSLSIPSTVSLGQTLTGTVMGTPAGSTTAIPTPNAVVNIELLYPNGSIISGYQLMTNSSGQFTFTVPSSLSPGSYLLSVSAYSNTSILINPVTYTLVVLPSITTTTSTTTSTTTTTSVSTSLSTTTITSVSTVVSSASNIGYIAVIVVLIIIIIALAVLLFRRR
;
A
#
# COMPACT_ATOMS: atom_id res chain seq x y z
N MET A 1 58.10 42.18 19.26
CA MET A 1 58.66 43.08 20.29
C MET A 1 57.55 44.03 20.71
N TYR A 2 57.15 43.96 21.99
CA TYR A 2 56.33 44.88 22.83
C TYR A 2 55.25 45.79 22.18
N SER A 3 53.95 45.64 22.51
CA SER A 3 53.21 46.21 23.68
C SER A 3 53.02 47.75 23.56
N VAL A 4 51.92 48.46 23.83
CA VAL A 4 50.69 48.30 24.64
C VAL A 4 49.82 49.57 24.38
N LEU A 5 48.56 49.40 23.93
CA LEU A 5 47.26 49.75 24.53
C LEU A 5 46.89 51.21 24.89
N SER A 6 45.64 51.54 24.55
CA SER A 6 44.62 52.20 25.39
C SER A 6 43.26 51.80 24.78
N ILE A 7 42.33 51.00 25.35
CA ILE A 7 41.71 50.84 26.68
C ILE A 7 41.05 52.11 27.22
N LYS A 8 39.96 52.51 26.56
CA LYS A 8 38.77 52.94 27.32
C LYS A 8 37.42 52.72 26.61
N ASP A 9 37.39 52.55 25.28
CA ASP A 9 36.09 52.49 24.57
C ASP A 9 35.65 51.10 24.05
N LYS A 10 36.36 50.02 24.42
CA LYS A 10 36.00 48.64 24.00
C LYS A 10 35.34 47.77 25.08
N LYS A 11 35.12 48.32 26.30
CA LYS A 11 34.58 47.56 27.43
C LYS A 11 33.05 47.62 27.60
N ILE A 12 32.33 48.42 26.81
CA ILE A 12 30.85 48.44 26.87
C ILE A 12 30.21 47.55 25.78
N ILE A 13 30.88 47.37 24.63
CA ILE A 13 30.37 46.51 23.54
C ILE A 13 30.80 45.04 23.73
N SER A 14 31.96 44.78 24.34
CA SER A 14 32.42 43.41 24.60
C SER A 14 31.76 42.76 25.82
N LEU A 15 31.10 43.52 26.70
CA LEU A 15 30.39 43.00 27.87
C LEU A 15 28.91 42.67 27.58
N LEU A 16 28.33 43.23 26.50
CA LEU A 16 27.00 42.88 26.01
C LEU A 16 27.00 41.63 25.09
N ILE A 17 28.16 41.30 24.49
CA ILE A 17 28.33 40.10 23.66
C ILE A 17 28.82 38.89 24.49
N LEU A 18 29.50 39.14 25.62
CA LEU A 18 29.99 38.08 26.52
C LEU A 18 29.02 37.71 27.67
N VAL A 19 27.88 38.40 27.80
CA VAL A 19 26.76 38.00 28.68
C VAL A 19 25.61 37.33 27.89
N ALA A 20 25.58 37.48 26.55
CA ALA A 20 24.73 36.69 25.66
C ALA A 20 25.27 35.26 25.37
N THR A 21 26.46 34.93 25.85
CA THR A 21 27.13 33.62 25.66
C THR A 21 27.43 32.87 26.96
N ALA A 22 26.91 33.35 28.11
CA ALA A 22 27.15 32.74 29.42
C ALA A 22 25.90 32.62 30.31
N ILE A 23 24.70 32.58 29.71
CA ILE A 23 23.51 31.97 30.32
C ILE A 23 22.86 31.05 29.28
N SER A 24 23.59 30.02 28.92
CA SER A 24 23.03 28.75 28.46
C SER A 24 23.95 27.65 28.93
N PRO A 25 23.71 27.18 30.16
CA PRO A 25 23.73 25.75 30.35
C PRO A 25 22.43 25.27 30.98
N ILE A 26 22.00 24.11 30.46
CA ILE A 26 20.89 23.25 30.92
C ILE A 26 19.51 23.60 30.33
N PHE A 27 19.44 23.68 29.00
CA PHE A 27 18.56 22.81 28.19
C PHE A 27 19.26 22.46 26.86
N ALA A 28 20.57 22.24 26.93
CA ALA A 28 21.13 21.16 26.13
C ALA A 28 20.90 19.91 26.99
N ILE A 29 19.71 19.32 26.86
CA ILE A 29 19.73 17.86 26.81
C ILE A 29 20.62 17.64 25.60
N ALA A 30 21.87 17.25 25.85
CA ALA A 30 22.57 16.44 24.89
C ALA A 30 21.53 15.37 24.57
N GLN A 31 20.89 15.49 23.41
CA GLN A 31 20.10 14.42 22.84
C GLN A 31 21.19 13.39 22.62
N SER A 32 21.46 12.59 23.67
CA SER A 32 22.19 11.35 23.57
C SER A 32 21.63 10.75 22.31
N ALA A 33 22.48 10.55 21.29
CA ALA A 33 22.05 9.95 20.03
C ALA A 33 21.06 8.85 20.41
N SER A 34 19.77 9.09 20.12
CA SER A 34 18.73 8.20 20.62
C SER A 34 19.07 6.88 19.98
N SER A 35 19.49 5.91 20.79
CA SER A 35 20.03 4.66 20.29
C SER A 35 19.00 4.06 19.33
N SER A 36 19.32 3.97 18.04
CA SER A 36 18.45 3.36 17.03
C SER A 36 18.71 1.84 16.97
N PRO A 37 17.68 1.02 16.73
CA PRO A 37 16.26 1.36 16.80
C PRO A 37 15.83 1.81 18.19
N ALA A 38 14.78 2.64 18.25
CA ALA A 38 14.46 3.41 19.45
C ALA A 38 14.08 2.55 20.68
N SER A 39 13.37 1.44 20.48
CA SER A 39 13.08 0.47 21.55
C SER A 39 14.23 -0.54 21.75
N THR A 40 14.38 -1.08 22.96
CA THR A 40 15.39 -2.11 23.24
C THR A 40 14.86 -3.52 23.01
N ALA A 41 13.54 -3.72 23.17
CA ALA A 41 12.90 -5.00 22.92
C ALA A 41 11.43 -4.83 22.52
N ILE A 42 10.95 -5.75 21.69
CA ILE A 42 9.55 -5.84 21.28
C ILE A 42 9.07 -7.26 21.58
N THR A 43 7.91 -7.38 22.22
CA THR A 43 7.21 -8.67 22.40
C THR A 43 5.97 -8.66 21.53
N ILE A 44 5.86 -9.65 20.65
CA ILE A 44 4.69 -9.85 19.80
C ILE A 44 3.86 -10.95 20.43
N ILE A 45 2.59 -10.67 20.71
CA ILE A 45 1.63 -11.61 21.30
C ILE A 45 0.60 -11.96 20.22
N SER A 46 0.46 -13.24 19.93
CA SER A 46 -0.59 -13.72 19.04
C SER A 46 -1.85 -14.10 19.81
N TYR A 47 -3.01 -13.78 19.22
CA TYR A 47 -4.31 -14.19 19.73
C TYR A 47 -4.94 -15.36 18.94
N ASN A 48 -4.17 -16.02 18.07
CA ASN A 48 -4.60 -17.19 17.28
C ASN A 48 -5.95 -16.99 16.57
N GLY A 49 -6.14 -15.83 15.95
CA GLY A 49 -7.38 -15.49 15.25
C GLY A 49 -8.54 -15.03 16.13
N ASN A 50 -8.37 -15.02 17.47
CA ASN A 50 -9.37 -14.49 18.38
C ASN A 50 -9.24 -12.98 18.52
N ASP A 51 -9.88 -12.25 17.59
CA ASP A 51 -9.85 -10.79 17.55
C ASP A 51 -10.39 -10.15 18.84
N ALA A 52 -11.43 -10.73 19.46
CA ALA A 52 -12.02 -10.22 20.69
C ALA A 52 -11.02 -10.19 21.86
N ASN A 53 -10.16 -11.21 21.99
CA ASN A 53 -9.11 -11.22 23.01
C ASN A 53 -8.03 -10.17 22.74
N GLY A 54 -7.65 -9.98 21.46
CA GLY A 54 -6.67 -8.97 21.06
C GLY A 54 -7.18 -7.55 21.32
N ILE A 55 -8.44 -7.28 20.96
CA ILE A 55 -9.14 -6.03 21.24
C ILE A 55 -9.18 -5.79 22.76
N LEU A 56 -9.66 -6.76 23.54
CA LEU A 56 -9.78 -6.61 25.00
C LEU A 56 -8.42 -6.34 25.68
N ALA A 57 -7.35 -6.97 25.21
CA ALA A 57 -6.01 -6.69 25.69
C ALA A 57 -5.56 -5.25 25.40
N PHE A 58 -5.93 -4.70 24.24
CA PHE A 58 -5.70 -3.28 23.93
C PHE A 58 -6.55 -2.35 24.81
N GLU A 59 -7.84 -2.63 24.98
CA GLU A 59 -8.75 -1.84 25.83
C GLU A 59 -8.25 -1.76 27.28
N HIS A 60 -7.65 -2.85 27.78
CA HIS A 60 -7.02 -2.92 29.10
C HIS A 60 -5.60 -2.33 29.17
N GLY A 61 -5.06 -1.81 28.06
CA GLY A 61 -3.72 -1.22 27.99
C GLY A 61 -2.57 -2.22 28.12
N GLN A 62 -2.81 -3.50 27.84
CA GLN A 62 -1.81 -4.58 27.96
C GLN A 62 -0.88 -4.67 26.73
N ILE A 63 -1.35 -4.17 25.58
CA ILE A 63 -0.60 -4.10 24.33
C ILE A 63 -0.65 -2.67 23.78
N ALA A 64 0.41 -2.27 23.08
CA ALA A 64 0.58 -0.97 22.45
C ALA A 64 -0.51 -0.69 21.41
N PHE A 65 -0.82 -1.68 20.58
CA PHE A 65 -1.91 -1.73 19.62
C PHE A 65 -2.17 -3.18 19.22
N TYR A 66 -3.36 -3.45 18.69
CA TYR A 66 -3.67 -4.68 17.98
C TYR A 66 -3.45 -4.44 16.49
N ALA A 67 -2.45 -5.09 15.90
CA ALA A 67 -1.98 -4.91 14.52
C ALA A 67 -2.90 -5.61 13.50
N TYR A 68 -4.21 -5.36 13.60
CA TYR A 68 -5.20 -5.82 12.66
C TYR A 68 -6.38 -4.84 12.67
N ALA A 69 -6.76 -4.34 11.50
CA ALA A 69 -7.87 -3.41 11.38
C ALA A 69 -9.19 -4.14 11.62
N VAL A 70 -9.87 -3.78 12.71
CA VAL A 70 -11.21 -4.26 13.05
C VAL A 70 -12.20 -3.09 13.05
N PRO A 71 -13.48 -3.30 12.68
CA PRO A 71 -14.47 -2.24 12.71
C PRO A 71 -14.50 -1.54 14.09
N PRO A 72 -14.62 -0.20 14.15
CA PRO A 72 -14.66 0.51 15.43
C PRO A 72 -15.80 0.06 16.36
N SER A 73 -16.86 -0.50 15.80
CA SER A 73 -18.00 -1.07 16.52
C SER A 73 -17.67 -2.33 17.34
N GLU A 74 -16.54 -2.99 17.09
CA GLU A 74 -16.06 -4.14 17.88
C GLU A 74 -15.39 -3.71 19.20
N TYR A 75 -14.99 -2.44 19.34
CA TYR A 75 -14.47 -1.90 20.59
C TYR A 75 -15.62 -1.50 21.53
N THR A 76 -15.55 -1.94 22.77
CA THR A 76 -16.46 -1.51 23.85
C THR A 76 -16.04 -0.17 24.44
N SER A 77 -14.73 0.11 24.49
CA SER A 77 -14.16 1.39 24.92
C SER A 77 -12.71 1.53 24.47
N LEU A 78 -12.27 2.75 24.14
CA LEU A 78 -10.86 3.02 23.84
C LEU A 78 -10.11 3.48 25.10
N PRO A 79 -8.84 3.06 25.30
CA PRO A 79 -7.99 3.62 26.33
C PRO A 79 -7.91 5.15 26.26
N PRO A 80 -7.82 5.87 27.40
CA PRO A 80 -7.76 7.33 27.40
C PRO A 80 -6.62 7.88 26.52
N GLY A 81 -6.97 8.76 25.58
CA GLY A 81 -6.01 9.38 24.67
C GLY A 81 -5.48 8.45 23.58
N ALA A 82 -6.12 7.31 23.33
CA ALA A 82 -5.77 6.44 22.21
C ALA A 82 -5.67 7.22 20.89
N LYS A 83 -4.63 6.91 20.13
CA LYS A 83 -4.34 7.52 18.82
C LYS A 83 -4.93 6.64 17.73
N ALA A 84 -5.58 7.24 16.74
CA ALA A 84 -6.08 6.54 15.56
C ALA A 84 -5.10 6.69 14.39
N TYR A 85 -4.75 5.58 13.75
CA TYR A 85 -3.94 5.54 12.54
C TYR A 85 -4.80 5.04 11.38
N LEU A 86 -5.05 5.92 10.41
CA LEU A 86 -5.78 5.60 9.19
C LEU A 86 -4.78 5.29 8.07
N LEU A 87 -5.08 4.25 7.30
CA LEU A 87 -4.34 3.86 6.11
C LEU A 87 -5.26 3.04 5.18
N PRO A 88 -4.99 3.00 3.86
CA PRO A 88 -5.60 2.04 2.95
C PRO A 88 -5.30 0.63 3.42
N SER A 89 -6.31 -0.06 3.96
CA SER A 89 -6.12 -1.37 4.59
C SER A 89 -6.61 -2.52 3.73
N THR A 90 -7.70 -2.31 2.99
CA THR A 90 -8.39 -3.38 2.27
C THR A 90 -9.29 -2.81 1.17
N TYR A 91 -9.06 -3.24 -0.06
CA TYR A 91 -9.98 -3.03 -1.19
C TYR A 91 -11.08 -4.07 -1.18
N TYR A 92 -12.33 -3.65 -1.40
CA TYR A 92 -13.49 -4.53 -1.48
C TYR A 92 -14.17 -4.41 -2.84
N ASP A 93 -14.59 -5.55 -3.38
CA ASP A 93 -15.35 -5.66 -4.63
C ASP A 93 -16.36 -6.81 -4.62
N ILE A 94 -17.13 -6.90 -5.70
CA ILE A 94 -18.00 -8.03 -5.99
C ILE A 94 -17.44 -8.76 -7.21
N LEU A 95 -17.04 -10.02 -7.03
CA LEU A 95 -16.74 -10.95 -8.12
C LEU A 95 -18.03 -11.49 -8.70
N VAL A 96 -18.11 -11.52 -10.03
CA VAL A 96 -19.25 -12.03 -10.76
C VAL A 96 -18.77 -13.08 -11.76
N ASN A 97 -19.26 -14.31 -11.64
CA ASN A 97 -18.99 -15.38 -12.61
C ASN A 97 -19.66 -15.05 -13.95
N PRO A 98 -18.91 -14.78 -15.03
CA PRO A 98 -19.45 -14.34 -16.30
C PRO A 98 -19.72 -15.50 -17.28
N LEU A 99 -19.52 -16.76 -16.85
CA LEU A 99 -19.59 -17.91 -17.74
C LEU A 99 -21.01 -18.43 -17.90
N ASN A 100 -21.29 -19.06 -19.04
CA ASN A 100 -22.47 -19.88 -19.20
C ASN A 100 -22.28 -21.19 -18.41
N THR A 101 -22.93 -21.30 -17.27
CA THR A 101 -22.70 -22.37 -16.30
C THR A 101 -23.49 -23.65 -16.60
N THR A 102 -22.95 -24.80 -16.22
CA THR A 102 -23.63 -26.10 -16.40
C THR A 102 -24.70 -26.40 -15.35
N PHE A 103 -24.69 -25.69 -14.22
CA PHE A 103 -25.63 -25.89 -13.11
C PHE A 103 -26.91 -25.05 -13.19
N GLY A 104 -27.06 -24.19 -14.22
CA GLY A 104 -28.25 -23.37 -14.39
C GLY A 104 -28.06 -22.23 -15.38
N PHE A 105 -29.15 -21.51 -15.66
CA PHE A 105 -29.09 -20.29 -16.46
C PHE A 105 -28.40 -19.19 -15.64
N ASN A 106 -27.18 -18.82 -16.01
CA ASN A 106 -26.46 -17.72 -15.39
C ASN A 106 -26.86 -16.39 -16.06
N PRO A 107 -27.56 -15.46 -15.39
CA PRO A 107 -27.92 -14.17 -15.96
C PRO A 107 -26.69 -13.27 -16.18
N PHE A 108 -25.57 -13.56 -15.50
CA PHE A 108 -24.34 -12.77 -15.57
C PHE A 108 -23.45 -13.11 -16.77
N GLN A 109 -23.85 -14.05 -17.63
CA GLN A 109 -23.17 -14.25 -18.92
C GLN A 109 -23.33 -13.05 -19.87
N PHE A 110 -24.34 -12.21 -19.64
CA PHE A 110 -24.58 -10.99 -20.38
C PHE A 110 -23.88 -9.80 -19.70
N GLN A 111 -23.05 -9.09 -20.47
CA GLN A 111 -22.30 -7.94 -19.98
C GLN A 111 -23.23 -6.84 -19.47
N GLU A 112 -24.37 -6.63 -20.10
CA GLU A 112 -25.34 -5.60 -19.71
C GLU A 112 -25.95 -5.88 -18.33
N VAL A 113 -26.16 -7.16 -18.00
CA VAL A 113 -26.64 -7.56 -16.66
C VAL A 113 -25.55 -7.34 -15.63
N ARG A 114 -24.29 -7.70 -15.93
CA ARG A 114 -23.16 -7.44 -15.03
C ARG A 114 -22.95 -5.95 -14.80
N PHE A 115 -22.95 -5.15 -15.86
CA PHE A 115 -22.81 -3.71 -15.75
C PHE A 115 -23.96 -3.07 -14.97
N ALA A 116 -25.20 -3.54 -15.15
CA ALA A 116 -26.36 -3.11 -14.37
C ALA A 116 -26.19 -3.34 -12.85
N LEU A 117 -25.38 -4.32 -12.42
CA LEU A 117 -25.10 -4.54 -11.00
C LEU A 117 -24.40 -3.34 -10.35
N ASN A 118 -23.61 -2.56 -11.10
CA ASN A 118 -23.01 -1.32 -10.60
C ASN A 118 -24.03 -0.32 -10.04
N TYR A 119 -25.29 -0.41 -10.47
CA TYR A 119 -26.39 0.46 -10.05
C TYR A 119 -27.22 -0.11 -8.90
N ILE A 120 -26.97 -1.35 -8.44
CA ILE A 120 -27.55 -1.87 -7.18
C ILE A 120 -26.49 -2.02 -6.08
N VAL A 121 -25.22 -1.95 -6.45
CA VAL A 121 -24.11 -1.73 -5.55
C VAL A 121 -24.21 -0.33 -4.95
N ASN A 122 -24.40 -0.26 -3.63
CA ASN A 122 -24.52 1.00 -2.92
C ASN A 122 -23.23 1.30 -2.16
N ARG A 123 -22.30 1.99 -2.83
CA ARG A 123 -20.98 2.32 -2.29
C ARG A 123 -21.05 3.30 -1.12
N THR A 124 -21.99 4.24 -1.14
CA THR A 124 -22.26 5.14 -0.01
C THR A 124 -22.74 4.36 1.20
N TYR A 125 -23.70 3.45 1.05
CA TYR A 125 -24.14 2.56 2.14
C TYR A 125 -22.99 1.67 2.63
N PHE A 126 -22.17 1.13 1.73
CA PHE A 126 -21.00 0.35 2.11
C PHE A 126 -20.04 1.15 3.00
N VAL A 127 -19.66 2.36 2.59
CA VAL A 127 -18.76 3.21 3.37
C VAL A 127 -19.43 3.68 4.67
N ASP A 128 -20.62 4.26 4.60
CA ASP A 128 -21.25 4.91 5.76
C ASP A 128 -21.77 3.91 6.79
N SER A 129 -22.36 2.79 6.34
CA SER A 129 -23.05 1.84 7.21
C SER A 129 -22.21 0.60 7.55
N ILE A 130 -21.43 0.07 6.60
CA ILE A 130 -20.61 -1.14 6.83
C ILE A 130 -19.22 -0.77 7.34
N LEU A 131 -18.58 0.26 6.77
CA LEU A 131 -17.26 0.74 7.21
C LEU A 131 -17.34 1.91 8.21
N HIS A 132 -18.55 2.31 8.64
CA HIS A 132 -18.78 3.38 9.61
C HIS A 132 -18.11 4.72 9.24
N GLY A 133 -18.09 5.06 7.95
CA GLY A 133 -17.49 6.28 7.41
C GLY A 133 -15.97 6.19 7.15
N TYR A 134 -15.33 5.06 7.44
CA TYR A 134 -13.90 4.86 7.23
C TYR A 134 -13.61 4.18 5.89
N GLY A 135 -13.88 4.86 4.78
CA GLY A 135 -13.52 4.36 3.46
C GLY A 135 -13.63 5.38 2.33
N ILE A 136 -13.03 5.03 1.20
CA ILE A 136 -13.12 5.76 -0.07
C ILE A 136 -13.93 4.90 -1.03
N PRO A 137 -15.12 5.32 -1.48
CA PRO A 137 -15.89 4.56 -2.45
C PRO A 137 -15.18 4.56 -3.81
N THR A 138 -15.22 3.43 -4.53
CA THR A 138 -14.67 3.36 -5.89
C THR A 138 -15.47 2.43 -6.79
N ILE A 139 -15.50 2.75 -8.09
CA ILE A 139 -16.06 1.91 -9.15
C ILE A 139 -15.01 0.98 -9.78
N SER A 140 -13.72 1.33 -9.66
CA SER A 140 -12.60 0.55 -10.19
C SER A 140 -11.83 -0.13 -9.04
N LEU A 141 -10.67 -0.73 -9.35
CA LEU A 141 -9.71 -1.22 -8.36
C LEU A 141 -9.01 -0.11 -7.56
N TYR A 142 -9.19 1.15 -7.98
CA TYR A 142 -8.35 2.28 -7.59
C TYR A 142 -9.10 3.26 -6.68
N ALA A 143 -8.52 3.59 -5.53
CA ALA A 143 -9.16 4.37 -4.47
C ALA A 143 -8.13 5.08 -3.57
N GLY A 144 -7.66 6.23 -4.05
CA GLY A 144 -6.89 7.20 -3.28
C GLY A 144 -5.40 7.25 -3.61
N GLU A 145 -4.85 6.21 -4.21
CA GLU A 145 -3.47 6.16 -4.69
C GLU A 145 -3.18 7.16 -5.84
N PRO A 146 -1.89 7.45 -6.13
CA PRO A 146 -1.50 8.50 -7.08
C PRO A 146 -2.02 8.27 -8.50
N ASP A 147 -2.15 7.00 -8.91
CA ASP A 147 -2.67 6.63 -10.23
C ASP A 147 -4.09 7.13 -10.50
N VAL A 148 -4.91 7.38 -9.47
CA VAL A 148 -6.25 7.97 -9.62
C VAL A 148 -6.21 9.30 -10.38
N ILE A 149 -5.15 10.10 -10.22
CA ILE A 149 -4.97 11.37 -10.96
C ILE A 149 -4.89 11.10 -12.46
N HIS A 150 -4.17 10.05 -12.85
CA HIS A 150 -3.94 9.70 -14.25
C HIS A 150 -5.11 8.92 -14.86
N LEU A 151 -5.93 8.26 -14.04
CA LEU A 151 -7.13 7.52 -14.46
C LEU A 151 -8.39 8.38 -14.54
N GLN A 152 -8.33 9.61 -14.06
CA GLN A 152 -9.47 10.52 -13.92
C GLN A 152 -10.30 10.68 -15.20
N GLN A 153 -9.66 10.84 -16.36
CA GLN A 153 -10.38 10.97 -17.63
C GLN A 153 -11.21 9.72 -17.93
N THR A 154 -10.70 8.53 -17.60
CA THR A 154 -11.45 7.28 -17.73
C THR A 154 -12.55 7.15 -16.69
N LEU A 155 -12.25 7.41 -15.42
CA LEU A 155 -13.23 7.29 -14.32
C LEU A 155 -14.40 8.26 -14.48
N SER A 156 -14.17 9.47 -15.01
CA SER A 156 -15.22 10.48 -15.23
C SER A 156 -16.34 10.02 -16.18
N LYS A 157 -16.06 9.10 -17.11
CA LYS A 157 -17.08 8.48 -17.99
C LYS A 157 -18.16 7.74 -17.20
N TYR A 158 -17.81 7.32 -15.98
CA TYR A 158 -18.67 6.54 -15.09
C TYR A 158 -19.17 7.35 -13.88
N ALA A 159 -18.99 8.66 -13.84
CA ALA A 159 -19.41 9.47 -12.69
C ALA A 159 -20.94 9.47 -12.45
N ASN A 160 -21.75 9.06 -13.43
CA ASN A 160 -23.19 8.82 -13.23
C ASN A 160 -23.53 7.44 -12.66
N VAL A 161 -22.56 6.57 -12.47
CA VAL A 161 -22.80 5.26 -11.86
C VAL A 161 -22.96 5.46 -10.36
N HIS A 162 -24.21 5.55 -9.95
CA HIS A 162 -24.64 5.60 -8.55
C HIS A 162 -25.77 4.60 -8.35
N TYR A 163 -26.13 4.33 -7.10
CA TYR A 163 -27.24 3.43 -6.81
C TYR A 163 -28.53 3.93 -7.50
N ASN A 164 -29.02 3.15 -8.45
CA ASN A 164 -30.25 3.38 -9.21
C ASN A 164 -30.90 2.03 -9.54
N PHE A 165 -31.69 1.52 -8.58
CA PHE A 165 -32.36 0.24 -8.70
C PHE A 165 -33.28 0.16 -9.94
N THR A 166 -33.97 1.25 -10.27
CA THR A 166 -34.89 1.29 -11.43
C THR A 166 -34.14 1.06 -12.73
N TYR A 167 -33.02 1.76 -12.95
CA TYR A 167 -32.20 1.57 -14.15
C TYR A 167 -31.69 0.12 -14.27
N ALA A 168 -31.21 -0.45 -13.16
CA ALA A 168 -30.74 -1.83 -13.15
C ALA A 168 -31.88 -2.81 -13.48
N ASN A 169 -33.05 -2.63 -12.84
CA ASN A 169 -34.21 -3.48 -13.05
C ASN A 169 -34.72 -3.43 -14.50
N GLU A 170 -34.83 -2.25 -15.09
CA GLU A 170 -35.23 -2.08 -16.49
C GLU A 170 -34.24 -2.73 -17.46
N THR A 171 -32.94 -2.55 -17.22
CA THR A 171 -31.88 -3.14 -18.04
C THR A 171 -31.92 -4.67 -17.97
N ILE A 172 -31.96 -5.23 -16.76
CA ILE A 172 -32.04 -6.68 -16.53
C ILE A 172 -33.32 -7.25 -17.15
N TYR A 173 -34.46 -6.58 -16.96
CA TYR A 173 -35.73 -7.04 -17.53
C TYR A 173 -35.66 -7.12 -19.06
N LYS A 174 -35.15 -6.06 -19.71
CA LYS A 174 -34.99 -6.02 -21.17
C LYS A 174 -34.05 -7.13 -21.65
N VAL A 175 -32.90 -7.31 -21.02
CA VAL A 175 -31.88 -8.28 -21.47
C VAL A 175 -32.37 -9.71 -21.27
N LEU A 176 -32.91 -10.05 -20.10
CA LEU A 176 -33.34 -11.41 -19.79
C LEU A 176 -34.55 -11.84 -20.63
N THR A 177 -35.53 -10.95 -20.85
CA THR A 177 -36.68 -11.25 -21.71
C THR A 177 -36.27 -11.48 -23.17
N ALA A 178 -35.33 -10.67 -23.69
CA ALA A 178 -34.77 -10.87 -25.03
C ALA A 178 -34.08 -12.23 -25.20
N HIS A 179 -33.55 -12.79 -24.11
CA HIS A 179 -32.89 -14.10 -24.08
C HIS A 179 -33.80 -15.25 -23.60
N GLY A 180 -35.11 -15.05 -23.63
CA GLY A 180 -36.10 -16.13 -23.40
C GLY A 180 -36.43 -16.41 -21.93
N ALA A 181 -35.91 -15.63 -20.98
CA ALA A 181 -36.37 -15.68 -19.60
C ALA A 181 -37.77 -15.04 -19.49
N LYS A 182 -38.55 -15.52 -18.51
CA LYS A 182 -39.91 -15.07 -18.23
C LYS A 182 -39.98 -14.52 -16.81
N TYR A 183 -40.58 -13.35 -16.65
CA TYR A 183 -40.87 -12.79 -15.34
C TYR A 183 -42.30 -13.16 -14.92
N ILE A 184 -42.45 -14.01 -13.92
CA ILE A 184 -43.72 -14.58 -13.47
C ILE A 184 -43.85 -14.34 -11.97
N ASN A 185 -44.92 -13.64 -11.56
CA ASN A 185 -45.23 -13.37 -10.15
C ASN A 185 -44.06 -12.78 -9.35
N GLY A 186 -43.31 -11.85 -9.95
CA GLY A 186 -42.17 -11.20 -9.29
C GLY A 186 -40.86 -11.99 -9.32
N GLN A 187 -40.80 -13.13 -10.02
CA GLN A 187 -39.62 -13.98 -10.11
C GLN A 187 -39.24 -14.34 -11.54
N TRP A 188 -37.94 -14.51 -11.79
CA TRP A 188 -37.40 -14.92 -13.07
C TRP A 188 -37.41 -16.44 -13.27
N TYR A 189 -37.82 -16.89 -14.45
CA TYR A 189 -37.80 -18.28 -14.88
C TYR A 189 -37.14 -18.43 -16.25
N TYR A 190 -36.36 -19.49 -16.46
CA TYR A 190 -35.83 -19.90 -17.75
C TYR A 190 -36.12 -21.39 -17.96
N ASN A 191 -36.68 -21.76 -19.12
CA ASN A 191 -37.12 -23.14 -19.41
C ASN A 191 -37.96 -23.79 -18.29
N GLY A 192 -38.86 -23.01 -17.67
CA GLY A 192 -39.75 -23.48 -16.60
C GLY A 192 -39.12 -23.61 -15.22
N LYS A 193 -37.83 -23.31 -15.04
CA LYS A 193 -37.12 -23.34 -13.76
C LYS A 193 -36.80 -21.92 -13.27
N PRO A 194 -36.84 -21.62 -11.96
CA PRO A 194 -36.40 -20.33 -11.44
C PRO A 194 -34.94 -20.04 -11.80
N ILE A 195 -34.63 -18.79 -12.17
CA ILE A 195 -33.23 -18.33 -12.29
C ILE A 195 -32.68 -18.19 -10.88
N THR A 196 -31.75 -19.08 -10.53
CA THR A 196 -31.12 -19.15 -9.21
C THR A 196 -29.73 -18.54 -9.26
N VAL A 197 -29.49 -17.55 -8.40
CA VAL A 197 -28.19 -16.90 -8.19
C VAL A 197 -27.57 -17.44 -6.90
N TYR A 198 -26.38 -18.00 -7.01
CA TYR A 198 -25.63 -18.53 -5.87
C TYR A 198 -24.64 -17.50 -5.35
N VAL A 199 -24.82 -17.06 -4.10
CA VAL A 199 -23.98 -16.05 -3.46
C VAL A 199 -23.14 -16.72 -2.37
N PHE A 200 -21.82 -16.62 -2.46
CA PHE A 200 -20.93 -17.07 -1.39
C PHE A 200 -20.97 -16.07 -0.23
N VAL A 201 -21.28 -16.54 0.97
CA VAL A 201 -21.38 -15.74 2.19
C VAL A 201 -20.27 -16.18 3.15
N ARG A 202 -19.24 -15.34 3.25
CA ARG A 202 -18.13 -15.54 4.19
C ARG A 202 -18.60 -15.33 5.63
N THR A 203 -18.57 -16.42 6.40
CA THR A 203 -19.12 -16.45 7.77
C THR A 203 -18.15 -15.90 8.82
N ASP A 204 -16.85 -15.97 8.53
CA ASP A 204 -15.70 -15.56 9.36
C ASP A 204 -15.22 -14.11 9.11
N ALA A 205 -15.92 -13.34 8.27
CA ALA A 205 -15.55 -11.97 7.92
C ALA A 205 -16.75 -11.01 7.98
N THR A 206 -16.85 -10.20 9.04
CA THR A 206 -18.01 -9.34 9.34
C THR A 206 -18.38 -8.41 8.17
N VAL A 207 -17.45 -7.60 7.66
CA VAL A 207 -17.71 -6.64 6.56
C VAL A 207 -18.29 -7.33 5.32
N ARG A 208 -17.64 -8.41 4.85
CA ARG A 208 -18.10 -9.17 3.68
C ARG A 208 -19.45 -9.83 3.92
N ARG A 209 -19.66 -10.42 5.10
CA ARG A 209 -20.91 -11.06 5.49
C ARG A 209 -22.08 -10.09 5.45
N GLU A 210 -21.94 -8.94 6.10
CA GLU A 210 -23.00 -7.93 6.22
C GLU A 210 -23.36 -7.34 4.86
N TYR A 211 -22.36 -6.99 4.06
CA TYR A 211 -22.62 -6.48 2.72
C TYR A 211 -23.20 -7.54 1.78
N ALA A 212 -22.75 -8.81 1.87
CA ALA A 212 -23.35 -9.90 1.12
C ALA A 212 -24.84 -10.07 1.45
N GLN A 213 -25.23 -9.98 2.74
CA GLN A 213 -26.65 -10.03 3.13
C GLN A 213 -27.43 -8.86 2.53
N TYR A 214 -26.91 -7.63 2.60
CA TYR A 214 -27.53 -6.47 1.93
C TYR A 214 -27.71 -6.74 0.43
N PHE A 215 -26.67 -7.20 -0.26
CA PHE A 215 -26.69 -7.43 -1.70
C PHE A 215 -27.66 -8.56 -2.11
N ILE A 216 -27.75 -9.62 -1.32
CA ILE A 216 -28.75 -10.70 -1.48
C ILE A 216 -30.17 -10.12 -1.50
N THR A 217 -30.49 -9.17 -0.60
CA THR A 217 -31.82 -8.53 -0.61
C THR A 217 -32.07 -7.73 -1.89
N GLN A 218 -31.04 -7.11 -2.49
CA GLN A 218 -31.18 -6.38 -3.75
C GLN A 218 -31.43 -7.34 -4.92
N LEU A 219 -30.71 -8.47 -4.97
CA LEU A 219 -30.90 -9.51 -5.99
C LEU A 219 -32.30 -10.14 -5.91
N GLN A 220 -32.80 -10.41 -4.70
CA GLN A 220 -34.16 -10.90 -4.49
C GLN A 220 -35.22 -9.90 -4.95
N LYS A 221 -35.02 -8.59 -4.71
CA LYS A 221 -35.91 -7.53 -5.21
C LYS A 221 -35.95 -7.45 -6.73
N LEU A 222 -34.86 -7.79 -7.41
CA LEU A 222 -34.81 -7.92 -8.88
C LEU A 222 -35.54 -9.17 -9.39
N GLY A 223 -36.04 -10.03 -8.49
CA GLY A 223 -36.79 -11.25 -8.80
C GLY A 223 -35.95 -12.49 -9.01
N PHE A 224 -34.66 -12.47 -8.64
CA PHE A 224 -33.86 -13.69 -8.64
C PHE A 224 -34.19 -14.57 -7.43
N THR A 225 -34.19 -15.88 -7.63
CA THR A 225 -34.08 -16.83 -6.51
C THR A 225 -32.63 -16.81 -6.05
N VAL A 226 -32.37 -16.64 -4.75
CA VAL A 226 -30.99 -16.58 -4.24
C VAL A 226 -30.71 -17.75 -3.29
N GLN A 227 -29.60 -18.44 -3.53
CA GLN A 227 -29.08 -19.52 -2.68
C GLN A 227 -27.76 -19.08 -2.06
N GLN A 228 -27.62 -19.22 -0.75
CA GLN A 228 -26.40 -18.84 -0.04
C GLN A 228 -25.45 -20.03 0.08
N ILE A 229 -24.18 -19.83 -0.26
CA ILE A 229 -23.10 -20.78 0.02
C ILE A 229 -22.35 -20.26 1.23
N GLN A 230 -22.67 -20.76 2.41
CA GLN A 230 -21.98 -20.34 3.63
C GLN A 230 -20.64 -21.08 3.77
N GLY A 231 -19.59 -20.34 4.15
CA GLY A 231 -18.24 -20.89 4.32
C GLY A 231 -17.26 -19.94 4.99
N ASN A 232 -16.08 -20.45 5.32
CA ASN A 232 -14.92 -19.68 5.78
C ASN A 232 -13.94 -19.46 4.61
N LEU A 233 -12.75 -18.90 4.88
CA LEU A 233 -11.69 -18.71 3.88
C LEU A 233 -11.37 -19.95 3.06
N GLN A 234 -11.11 -21.08 3.72
CA GLN A 234 -10.71 -22.30 3.03
C GLN A 234 -11.77 -22.77 2.03
N LYS A 235 -13.05 -22.69 2.43
CA LYS A 235 -14.15 -23.07 1.54
C LYS A 235 -14.26 -22.11 0.36
N GLU A 236 -14.10 -20.81 0.57
CA GLU A 236 -14.08 -19.82 -0.53
C GLU A 236 -12.97 -20.14 -1.52
N ILE A 237 -11.74 -20.34 -1.04
CA ILE A 237 -10.60 -20.72 -1.88
C ILE A 237 -10.93 -21.96 -2.69
N SER A 238 -11.46 -23.01 -2.06
CA SER A 238 -11.78 -24.25 -2.78
C SER A 238 -12.93 -24.14 -3.80
N VAL A 239 -13.94 -23.31 -3.53
CA VAL A 239 -15.18 -23.23 -4.33
C VAL A 239 -15.13 -22.16 -5.41
N VAL A 240 -14.41 -21.07 -5.18
CA VAL A 240 -14.36 -19.93 -6.09
C VAL A 240 -13.09 -19.98 -6.92
N TYR A 241 -11.92 -19.92 -6.28
CA TYR A 241 -10.63 -19.81 -6.97
C TYR A 241 -10.03 -21.18 -7.36
N GLY A 242 -10.29 -22.23 -6.58
CA GLY A 242 -9.70 -23.56 -6.76
C GLY A 242 -10.55 -24.53 -7.58
N SER A 243 -11.58 -24.03 -8.28
CA SER A 243 -12.51 -24.87 -9.02
C SER A 243 -12.88 -24.24 -10.37
N ASP A 244 -13.36 -25.08 -11.29
CA ASP A 244 -13.86 -24.66 -12.60
C ASP A 244 -15.13 -23.80 -12.43
N PRO A 245 -15.11 -22.49 -12.79
CA PRO A 245 -16.25 -21.60 -12.59
C PRO A 245 -17.47 -21.95 -13.46
N ALA A 246 -17.31 -22.64 -14.59
CA ALA A 246 -18.44 -23.07 -15.41
C ALA A 246 -19.17 -24.26 -14.78
N ASN A 247 -18.47 -25.07 -13.99
CA ASN A 247 -18.97 -26.34 -13.44
C ASN A 247 -19.22 -26.34 -11.93
N THR A 248 -18.75 -25.33 -11.21
CA THR A 248 -18.93 -25.23 -9.76
C THR A 248 -19.97 -24.20 -9.39
N THR A 249 -20.89 -24.59 -8.51
CA THR A 249 -22.06 -23.78 -8.14
C THR A 249 -21.65 -22.54 -7.33
N TRP A 250 -21.39 -21.41 -8.00
CA TRP A 250 -21.31 -20.06 -7.45
C TRP A 250 -21.52 -19.03 -8.57
N ASN A 251 -22.09 -17.87 -8.23
CA ASN A 251 -22.23 -16.76 -9.18
C ASN A 251 -21.61 -15.46 -8.67
N ILE A 252 -21.68 -15.20 -7.37
CA ILE A 252 -21.28 -13.94 -6.77
C ILE A 252 -20.50 -14.18 -5.48
N LEU A 253 -19.40 -13.44 -5.31
CA LEU A 253 -18.62 -13.36 -4.08
C LEU A 253 -18.40 -11.88 -3.74
N VAL A 254 -18.47 -11.51 -2.46
CA VAL A 254 -17.93 -10.23 -1.97
C VAL A 254 -16.50 -10.47 -1.52
N GLU A 255 -15.56 -9.82 -2.19
CA GLU A 255 -14.13 -10.01 -2.05
C GLU A 255 -13.50 -8.95 -1.13
N ALA A 256 -12.26 -9.22 -0.72
CA ALA A 256 -11.44 -8.31 0.09
C ALA A 256 -9.96 -8.58 -0.17
N TRP A 257 -9.21 -7.57 -0.57
CA TRP A 257 -7.80 -7.64 -0.93
C TRP A 257 -6.98 -6.63 -0.11
N GLY A 258 -5.88 -7.07 0.51
CA GLY A 258 -4.90 -6.17 1.16
C GLY A 258 -3.74 -5.84 0.22
N GLY A 259 -2.91 -4.85 0.58
CA GLY A 259 -1.74 -4.49 -0.23
C GLY A 259 -2.08 -3.88 -1.60
N THR A 260 -3.24 -3.25 -1.72
CA THR A 260 -3.80 -2.71 -2.98
C THR A 260 -3.59 -1.21 -3.13
N TYR A 261 -2.49 -0.69 -2.59
CA TYR A 261 -2.11 0.71 -2.73
C TYR A 261 -0.65 0.76 -3.19
N GLY A 262 -0.39 1.36 -4.34
CA GLY A 262 0.96 1.57 -4.86
C GLY A 262 1.13 2.97 -5.44
N TYR A 263 2.37 3.44 -5.55
CA TYR A 263 2.63 4.72 -6.24
C TYR A 263 2.46 4.59 -7.75
N TYR A 264 3.00 3.51 -8.32
CA TYR A 264 2.74 3.01 -9.67
C TYR A 264 2.13 1.61 -9.51
N ASP A 265 0.83 1.47 -9.73
CA ASP A 265 0.10 0.25 -9.33
C ASP A 265 -0.63 -0.42 -10.50
N SER A 266 -0.07 -0.34 -11.70
CA SER A 266 -0.61 -1.11 -12.82
C SER A 266 -0.62 -2.62 -12.57
N GLY A 267 0.23 -3.10 -11.66
CA GLY A 267 0.23 -4.49 -11.20
C GLY A 267 -1.12 -4.93 -10.62
N LEU A 268 -1.83 -4.05 -9.90
CA LEU A 268 -3.17 -4.33 -9.39
C LEU A 268 -4.18 -4.58 -10.52
N ALA A 269 -4.19 -3.74 -11.56
CA ALA A 269 -5.06 -3.95 -12.72
C ALA A 269 -4.68 -5.20 -13.52
N VAL A 270 -3.38 -5.46 -13.71
CA VAL A 270 -2.94 -6.69 -14.38
C VAL A 270 -3.36 -7.91 -13.56
N GLY A 271 -3.21 -7.88 -12.24
CA GLY A 271 -3.49 -9.01 -11.36
C GLY A 271 -4.97 -9.31 -11.15
N LEU A 272 -5.84 -8.30 -11.20
CA LEU A 272 -7.27 -8.45 -10.88
C LEU A 272 -8.22 -8.18 -12.04
N TYR A 273 -7.78 -7.60 -13.16
CA TYR A 273 -8.64 -7.52 -14.35
C TYR A 273 -8.25 -8.50 -15.44
N SER A 274 -7.00 -8.99 -15.46
CA SER A 274 -6.47 -9.79 -16.56
C SER A 274 -6.20 -11.24 -16.11
N THR A 275 -6.28 -12.19 -17.04
CA THR A 275 -6.08 -13.62 -16.69
C THR A 275 -4.63 -13.93 -16.28
N LEU A 276 -3.70 -12.99 -16.51
CA LEU A 276 -2.30 -13.11 -16.08
C LEU A 276 -2.17 -13.19 -14.55
N GLY A 277 -3.12 -12.65 -13.80
CA GLY A 277 -3.15 -12.72 -12.34
C GLY A 277 -3.75 -14.02 -11.78
N ALA A 278 -4.25 -14.93 -12.62
CA ALA A 278 -4.82 -16.22 -12.24
C ALA A 278 -5.98 -16.15 -11.22
N SER A 279 -6.64 -15.00 -11.08
CA SER A 279 -7.72 -14.78 -10.10
C SER A 279 -9.10 -14.56 -10.74
N ASP A 280 -9.17 -14.56 -12.09
CA ASP A 280 -10.37 -14.20 -12.83
C ASP A 280 -11.15 -15.42 -13.38
N PRO A 281 -12.49 -15.40 -13.33
CA PRO A 281 -13.37 -16.50 -13.77
C PRO A 281 -13.62 -16.52 -15.30
N PHE A 282 -12.60 -16.24 -16.10
CA PHE A 282 -12.65 -16.31 -17.57
C PHE A 282 -11.25 -16.56 -18.15
N SER A 283 -11.20 -17.00 -19.39
CA SER A 283 -9.99 -17.34 -20.14
C SER A 283 -9.70 -16.31 -21.23
N SER A 284 -8.47 -16.33 -21.72
CA SER A 284 -8.04 -15.63 -22.93
C SER A 284 -7.13 -16.55 -23.76
N TYR A 285 -6.52 -16.02 -24.81
CA TYR A 285 -5.45 -16.71 -25.54
C TYR A 285 -4.11 -16.68 -24.80
N TYR A 286 -4.00 -15.90 -23.74
CA TYR A 286 -2.79 -15.67 -22.95
C TYR A 286 -2.82 -16.35 -21.58
N GLY A 287 -4.01 -16.61 -21.03
CA GLY A 287 -4.15 -17.26 -19.74
C GLY A 287 -5.48 -17.98 -19.56
N LEU A 288 -5.55 -18.72 -18.46
CA LEU A 288 -6.65 -19.62 -18.12
C LEU A 288 -7.50 -19.03 -16.98
N SER A 289 -8.79 -19.37 -16.98
CA SER A 289 -9.71 -19.09 -15.88
C SER A 289 -9.18 -19.68 -14.58
N MET A 290 -9.07 -18.85 -13.53
CA MET A 290 -8.41 -19.17 -12.25
C MET A 290 -7.01 -19.80 -12.42
N GLY A 291 -6.29 -19.42 -13.49
CA GLY A 291 -4.98 -19.96 -13.86
C GLY A 291 -4.95 -21.42 -14.30
N THR A 292 -6.09 -22.13 -14.30
CA THR A 292 -6.12 -23.60 -14.42
C THR A 292 -7.10 -24.12 -15.46
N TYR A 293 -8.22 -23.43 -15.70
CA TYR A 293 -9.34 -23.94 -16.48
C TYR A 293 -9.47 -23.24 -17.84
N ASN A 294 -9.62 -24.02 -18.91
CA ASN A 294 -9.94 -23.47 -20.23
C ASN A 294 -11.46 -23.42 -20.41
N ASP A 295 -12.01 -22.22 -20.18
CA ASP A 295 -13.44 -21.96 -20.17
C ASP A 295 -13.97 -21.27 -21.42
N THR A 296 -13.13 -21.07 -22.44
CA THR A 296 -13.48 -20.36 -23.69
C THR A 296 -14.78 -20.85 -24.34
N LYS A 297 -15.13 -22.14 -24.19
CA LYS A 297 -16.38 -22.72 -24.72
C LYS A 297 -17.65 -22.29 -23.97
N TYR A 298 -17.51 -21.78 -22.75
CA TYR A 298 -18.59 -21.28 -21.89
C TYR A 298 -18.71 -19.75 -21.93
N GLU A 299 -17.82 -19.07 -22.64
CA GLU A 299 -17.78 -17.61 -22.71
C GLU A 299 -18.59 -17.07 -23.88
N SER A 300 -19.11 -15.85 -23.73
CA SER A 300 -19.64 -15.12 -24.87
C SER A 300 -18.50 -14.65 -25.80
N SER A 301 -18.80 -14.48 -27.09
CA SER A 301 -17.80 -13.96 -28.03
C SER A 301 -17.31 -12.55 -27.68
N LEU A 302 -18.15 -11.75 -26.99
CA LEU A 302 -17.75 -10.44 -26.49
C LEU A 302 -16.73 -10.56 -25.35
N LEU A 303 -17.02 -11.39 -24.35
CA LEU A 303 -16.15 -11.60 -23.19
C LEU A 303 -14.76 -12.09 -23.62
N LEU A 304 -14.70 -13.12 -24.49
CA LEU A 304 -13.43 -13.63 -25.01
C LEU A 304 -12.65 -12.55 -25.76
N LYS A 305 -13.33 -11.70 -26.55
CA LYS A 305 -12.68 -10.60 -27.28
C LYS A 305 -12.08 -9.57 -26.31
N GLU A 306 -12.85 -9.15 -25.31
CA GLU A 306 -12.43 -8.17 -24.31
C GLU A 306 -11.28 -8.70 -23.44
N ALA A 307 -11.36 -9.97 -23.01
CA ALA A 307 -10.30 -10.64 -22.27
C ALA A 307 -8.98 -10.70 -23.06
N ASN A 308 -9.05 -11.00 -24.36
CA ASN A 308 -7.88 -10.99 -25.23
C ASN A 308 -7.26 -9.59 -25.41
N GLU A 309 -8.10 -8.56 -25.57
CA GLU A 309 -7.61 -7.17 -25.65
C GLU A 309 -6.93 -6.75 -24.35
N LEU A 310 -7.58 -7.06 -23.22
CA LEU A 310 -7.11 -6.75 -21.88
C LEU A 310 -5.78 -7.41 -21.54
N ASP A 311 -5.64 -8.70 -21.80
CA ASP A 311 -4.40 -9.44 -21.53
C ASP A 311 -3.26 -9.01 -22.44
N ASN A 312 -3.55 -8.71 -23.72
CA ASN A 312 -2.53 -8.18 -24.62
C ASN A 312 -1.99 -6.83 -24.14
N LEU A 313 -2.86 -5.92 -23.68
CA LEU A 313 -2.43 -4.65 -23.08
C LEU A 313 -1.69 -4.85 -21.76
N SER A 314 -2.14 -5.80 -20.94
CA SER A 314 -1.51 -6.15 -19.66
C SER A 314 -0.10 -6.70 -19.84
N LEU A 315 0.14 -7.50 -20.89
CA LEU A 315 1.47 -7.97 -21.27
C LEU A 315 2.39 -6.82 -21.70
N ILE A 316 1.88 -5.85 -22.47
CA ILE A 316 2.66 -4.67 -22.89
C ILE A 316 3.14 -3.89 -21.67
N ILE A 317 2.27 -3.65 -20.68
CA ILE A 317 2.67 -2.98 -19.43
C ILE A 317 3.67 -3.83 -18.64
N SER A 318 3.37 -5.11 -18.42
CA SER A 318 4.17 -6.00 -17.56
C SER A 318 5.58 -6.24 -18.10
N GLN A 319 5.77 -6.08 -19.41
CA GLN A 319 7.06 -6.25 -20.10
C GLN A 319 7.74 -4.91 -20.42
N SER A 320 7.24 -3.79 -19.87
CA SER A 320 7.74 -2.44 -20.15
C SER A 320 7.84 -2.10 -21.65
N GLN A 321 6.88 -2.57 -22.46
CA GLN A 321 6.84 -2.37 -23.91
C GLN A 321 6.15 -1.05 -24.31
N PHE A 322 6.56 0.04 -23.67
CA PHE A 322 6.15 1.41 -23.98
C PHE A 322 7.40 2.30 -24.02
N THR A 323 7.25 3.53 -24.50
CA THR A 323 8.39 4.44 -24.73
C THR A 323 8.30 5.74 -23.93
N SER A 324 7.15 6.00 -23.30
CA SER A 324 6.91 7.21 -22.52
C SER A 324 5.84 7.01 -21.44
N ALA A 325 5.81 7.91 -20.46
CA ALA A 325 4.74 7.97 -19.46
C ALA A 325 3.35 8.18 -20.10
N GLN A 326 3.27 8.95 -21.18
CA GLN A 326 2.01 9.19 -21.89
C GLN A 326 1.46 7.89 -22.49
N GLU A 327 2.30 7.12 -23.16
CA GLU A 327 1.92 5.83 -23.74
C GLU A 327 1.52 4.83 -22.65
N TYR A 328 2.29 4.75 -21.56
CA TYR A 328 1.96 3.92 -20.40
C TYR A 328 0.55 4.24 -19.87
N TYR A 329 0.27 5.51 -19.57
CA TYR A 329 -1.03 5.89 -19.03
C TYR A 329 -2.16 5.74 -20.05
N GLN A 330 -1.92 5.83 -21.36
CA GLN A 330 -2.93 5.53 -22.38
C GLN A 330 -3.33 4.05 -22.35
N ILE A 331 -2.36 3.14 -22.31
CA ILE A 331 -2.60 1.69 -22.21
C ILE A 331 -3.29 1.36 -20.90
N TYR A 332 -2.78 1.92 -19.80
CA TYR A 332 -3.32 1.67 -18.47
C TYR A 332 -4.76 2.17 -18.30
N ASN A 333 -5.07 3.37 -18.78
CA ASN A 333 -6.45 3.87 -18.83
C ASN A 333 -7.37 2.92 -19.61
N LYS A 334 -6.87 2.32 -20.70
CA LYS A 334 -7.65 1.37 -21.51
C LYS A 334 -7.91 0.06 -20.77
N ILE A 335 -6.92 -0.47 -20.05
CA ILE A 335 -7.07 -1.66 -19.19
C ILE A 335 -8.16 -1.42 -18.14
N VAL A 336 -8.12 -0.27 -17.45
CA VAL A 336 -9.12 0.08 -16.43
C VAL A 336 -10.51 0.27 -17.04
N GLU A 337 -10.61 0.93 -18.19
CA GLU A 337 -11.88 1.06 -18.93
C GLU A 337 -12.48 -0.30 -19.29
N LEU A 338 -11.65 -1.23 -19.81
CA LEU A 338 -12.09 -2.59 -20.13
C LEU A 338 -12.54 -3.35 -18.89
N GLY A 339 -11.78 -3.31 -17.79
CA GLY A 339 -12.15 -3.97 -16.53
C GLY A 339 -13.49 -3.48 -15.98
N ILE A 340 -13.71 -2.16 -15.92
CA ILE A 340 -15.00 -1.58 -15.50
C ILE A 340 -16.14 -2.03 -16.43
N ASN A 341 -15.93 -1.95 -17.75
CA ASN A 341 -16.97 -2.33 -18.73
C ASN A 341 -17.29 -3.82 -18.68
N MET A 342 -16.30 -4.70 -18.58
CA MET A 342 -16.52 -6.14 -18.45
C MET A 342 -17.34 -6.47 -17.20
N SER A 343 -17.18 -5.68 -16.12
CA SER A 343 -17.93 -5.79 -14.86
C SER A 343 -17.91 -7.21 -14.26
N VAL A 344 -16.79 -7.92 -14.45
CA VAL A 344 -16.50 -9.19 -13.76
C VAL A 344 -16.15 -8.90 -12.30
N ARG A 345 -15.45 -7.79 -12.05
CA ARG A 345 -15.21 -7.22 -10.72
C ARG A 345 -15.83 -5.84 -10.62
N ILE A 346 -16.63 -5.64 -9.58
CA ILE A 346 -17.35 -4.39 -9.34
C ILE A 346 -16.86 -3.78 -8.03
N GLY A 347 -16.11 -2.68 -8.11
CA GLY A 347 -15.54 -2.03 -6.93
C GLY A 347 -16.59 -1.55 -5.93
N LEU A 348 -16.30 -1.67 -4.63
CA LEU A 348 -17.11 -1.16 -3.53
C LEU A 348 -16.44 0.06 -2.88
N GLY A 349 -15.21 -0.14 -2.42
CA GLY A 349 -14.45 0.89 -1.73
C GLY A 349 -13.16 0.37 -1.10
N MET A 350 -12.25 1.30 -0.81
CA MET A 350 -11.06 1.08 0.00
C MET A 350 -11.37 1.39 1.46
N SER A 351 -11.12 0.44 2.36
CA SER A 351 -11.23 0.65 3.79
C SER A 351 -10.07 1.51 4.31
N LEU A 352 -10.44 2.46 5.17
CA LEU A 352 -9.55 3.28 5.99
C LEU A 352 -9.78 3.00 7.48
N THR A 353 -10.32 1.82 7.81
CA THR A 353 -10.63 1.40 9.18
C THR A 353 -9.43 1.64 10.08
N PRO A 354 -9.57 2.43 11.16
CA PRO A 354 -8.43 2.86 11.96
C PRO A 354 -7.86 1.70 12.78
N ILE A 355 -6.53 1.69 12.92
CA ILE A 355 -5.86 0.91 13.97
C ILE A 355 -5.54 1.87 15.12
N TYR A 356 -5.93 1.49 16.34
CA TYR A 356 -5.74 2.30 17.53
C TYR A 356 -4.48 1.92 18.28
N ALA A 357 -3.74 2.91 18.77
CA ALA A 357 -2.57 2.71 19.64
C ALA A 357 -2.70 3.50 20.94
N LEU A 358 -2.03 3.03 22.00
CA LEU A 358 -2.00 3.71 23.29
C LEU A 358 -1.32 5.09 23.17
N SER A 359 -1.77 6.03 23.99
CA SER A 359 -1.36 7.45 23.91
C SER A 359 0.15 7.68 24.08
N ASN A 360 0.82 6.82 24.85
CA ASN A 360 2.25 6.82 25.14
C ASN A 360 3.11 6.20 24.03
N ILE A 361 2.50 5.55 23.04
CA ILE A 361 3.22 4.98 21.90
C ILE A 361 3.54 6.08 20.89
N ASN A 362 4.81 6.18 20.50
CA ASN A 362 5.30 7.13 19.50
C ASN A 362 6.16 6.41 18.45
N GLY A 363 6.44 7.08 17.33
CA GLY A 363 7.26 6.51 16.25
C GLY A 363 6.54 5.42 15.43
N VAL A 364 5.20 5.54 15.31
CA VAL A 364 4.38 4.66 14.46
C VAL A 364 4.19 5.32 13.11
N TYR A 365 4.56 4.61 12.05
CA TYR A 365 4.51 5.04 10.66
C TYR A 365 3.55 4.13 9.88
N PRO A 366 2.26 4.51 9.73
CA PRO A 366 1.34 3.73 8.91
C PRO A 366 1.85 3.72 7.46
N SER A 367 2.11 2.53 6.92
CA SER A 367 2.54 2.39 5.53
C SER A 367 1.31 2.23 4.65
N PHE A 368 1.06 3.17 3.74
CA PHE A 368 -0.03 3.04 2.78
C PHE A 368 0.25 1.89 1.82
N ALA A 369 1.49 1.78 1.32
CA ALA A 369 1.89 0.73 0.37
C ALA A 369 1.84 -0.68 0.96
N GLN A 370 2.28 -0.87 2.20
CA GLN A 370 2.25 -2.19 2.87
C GLN A 370 0.92 -2.45 3.61
N SER A 371 0.03 -1.45 3.68
CA SER A 371 -1.25 -1.55 4.38
C SER A 371 -1.16 -1.99 5.85
N THR A 372 -0.07 -1.64 6.55
CA THR A 372 0.18 -2.07 7.94
C THR A 372 0.83 -0.98 8.81
N LEU A 373 0.72 -1.13 10.14
CA LEU A 373 1.52 -0.39 11.13
C LEU A 373 2.87 -1.06 11.38
N LEU A 374 3.04 -2.34 11.08
CA LEU A 374 4.27 -3.12 11.31
C LEU A 374 5.27 -2.99 10.15
N SER A 375 5.48 -1.76 9.70
CA SER A 375 6.48 -1.39 8.70
C SER A 375 7.87 -1.31 9.32
N PHE A 376 8.92 -1.40 8.48
CA PHE A 376 10.31 -1.18 8.88
C PHE A 376 10.50 0.14 9.66
N GLN A 377 9.87 1.22 9.18
CA GLN A 377 9.94 2.56 9.76
C GLN A 377 9.35 2.60 11.17
N THR A 378 8.25 1.86 11.41
CA THR A 378 7.69 1.69 12.76
C THR A 378 8.66 0.93 13.64
N TYR A 379 9.20 -0.21 13.22
CA TYR A 379 10.18 -0.94 14.04
C TYR A 379 11.41 -0.10 14.39
N TYR A 380 11.94 0.65 13.43
CA TYR A 380 13.06 1.56 13.63
C TYR A 380 12.78 2.61 14.72
N SER A 381 11.56 3.15 14.75
CA SER A 381 11.24 4.37 15.52
C SER A 381 10.37 4.16 16.75
N ILE A 382 9.70 3.02 16.88
CA ILE A 382 8.66 2.83 17.89
C ILE A 382 9.22 2.92 19.31
N THR A 383 8.50 3.60 20.18
CA THR A 383 8.82 3.76 21.61
C THR A 383 7.57 3.72 22.47
N ASN A 384 7.75 3.34 23.73
CA ASN A 384 6.72 3.33 24.76
C ASN A 384 7.01 4.41 25.82
N GLY A 385 6.87 5.68 25.45
CA GLY A 385 7.25 6.80 26.31
C GLY A 385 8.68 6.66 26.84
N SER A 386 8.84 6.61 28.17
CA SER A 386 10.14 6.37 28.82
C SER A 386 10.48 4.90 29.06
N TYR A 387 9.58 3.98 28.71
CA TYR A 387 9.80 2.54 28.86
C TYR A 387 10.54 1.97 27.66
N PRO A 388 11.51 1.07 27.89
CA PRO A 388 12.38 0.58 26.84
C PRO A 388 11.76 -0.55 25.99
N ASN A 389 10.63 -1.10 26.45
CA ASN A 389 9.98 -2.27 25.83
C ASN A 389 8.58 -1.92 25.30
N VAL A 390 8.25 -2.50 24.15
CA VAL A 390 6.92 -2.42 23.52
C VAL A 390 6.32 -3.82 23.43
N THR A 391 5.03 -3.96 23.71
CA THR A 391 4.29 -5.21 23.50
C THR A 391 3.22 -4.96 22.44
N ILE A 392 3.18 -5.76 21.38
CA ILE A 392 2.25 -5.60 20.26
C ILE A 392 1.39 -6.85 20.15
N GLY A 393 0.08 -6.68 19.93
CA GLY A 393 -0.82 -7.79 19.64
C GLY A 393 -0.96 -8.01 18.15
N VAL A 394 -0.92 -9.26 17.71
CA VAL A 394 -1.15 -9.68 16.30
C VAL A 394 -2.23 -10.75 16.25
N ARG A 395 -2.92 -10.84 15.10
CA ARG A 395 -3.99 -11.83 14.92
C ARG A 395 -3.45 -13.26 14.94
N TYR A 396 -2.40 -13.52 14.16
CA TYR A 396 -1.65 -14.77 14.16
C TYR A 396 -0.16 -14.48 14.29
N LEU A 397 0.61 -15.42 14.81
CA LEU A 397 2.07 -15.33 14.80
C LEU A 397 2.63 -15.66 13.41
N SER A 398 1.98 -16.59 12.71
CA SER A 398 2.33 -17.08 11.38
C SER A 398 1.16 -17.89 10.83
N GLN A 399 0.96 -17.86 9.51
CA GLN A 399 0.08 -18.78 8.78
C GLN A 399 0.80 -19.47 7.59
N GLY A 400 2.03 -19.06 7.27
CA GLY A 400 2.93 -19.68 6.32
C GLY A 400 4.33 -19.90 6.91
N SER A 401 5.28 -20.34 6.08
CA SER A 401 6.66 -20.60 6.52
C SER A 401 7.55 -19.36 6.36
N ALA A 402 8.63 -19.26 7.15
CA ALA A 402 9.62 -18.19 7.00
C ALA A 402 10.85 -18.72 6.24
N ASN A 403 10.86 -18.59 4.91
CA ASN A 403 12.00 -18.94 4.05
C ASN A 403 12.06 -18.04 2.79
N PRO A 404 13.25 -17.81 2.21
CA PRO A 404 13.44 -16.86 1.11
C PRO A 404 12.95 -17.34 -0.27
N GLY A 405 12.62 -18.63 -0.45
CA GLY A 405 12.31 -19.19 -1.77
C GLY A 405 10.84 -19.10 -2.16
N ALA A 406 9.94 -19.50 -1.27
CA ALA A 406 8.50 -19.33 -1.45
C ALA A 406 7.78 -19.40 -0.10
N GLY A 407 8.42 -18.82 0.93
CA GLY A 407 7.83 -18.54 2.24
C GLY A 407 7.36 -17.09 2.34
N PHE A 408 7.13 -16.62 3.56
CA PHE A 408 6.63 -15.28 3.90
C PHE A 408 5.34 -14.90 3.19
N THR A 409 4.53 -15.89 2.82
CA THR A 409 3.32 -15.72 2.02
C THR A 409 2.14 -15.18 2.81
N ASP A 410 2.28 -15.07 4.14
CA ASP A 410 1.26 -14.52 5.02
C ASP A 410 1.72 -13.17 5.60
N ALA A 411 0.79 -12.24 5.74
CA ALA A 411 1.05 -10.91 6.29
C ALA A 411 1.70 -10.96 7.69
N TYR A 412 1.47 -12.01 8.49
CA TYR A 412 1.99 -12.08 9.86
C TYR A 412 3.49 -12.39 9.89
N THR A 413 3.96 -13.37 9.10
CA THR A 413 5.40 -13.64 9.00
C THR A 413 6.14 -12.52 8.27
N ASP A 414 5.53 -11.91 7.25
CA ASP A 414 6.06 -10.74 6.54
C ASP A 414 6.26 -9.53 7.48
N GLU A 415 5.22 -9.16 8.23
CA GLU A 415 5.27 -8.04 9.18
C GLU A 415 6.30 -8.25 10.30
N ILE A 416 6.61 -9.49 10.69
CA ILE A 416 7.71 -9.76 11.61
C ILE A 416 9.05 -9.64 10.89
N GLY A 417 9.12 -10.10 9.64
CA GLY A 417 10.28 -9.95 8.76
C GLY A 417 10.74 -8.50 8.60
N ASN A 418 9.81 -7.53 8.55
CA ASN A 418 10.11 -6.09 8.52
C ASN A 418 10.95 -5.59 9.71
N ALA A 419 11.00 -6.33 10.83
CA ALA A 419 11.86 -6.02 11.97
C ALA A 419 13.26 -6.65 11.87
N LEU A 420 13.36 -7.74 11.10
CA LEU A 420 14.52 -8.63 11.06
C LEU A 420 15.41 -8.39 9.84
N PHE A 421 14.85 -7.92 8.74
CA PHE A 421 15.55 -7.71 7.47
C PHE A 421 15.49 -6.25 7.06
N THR A 422 16.61 -5.73 6.54
CA THR A 422 16.66 -4.39 5.99
C THR A 422 16.24 -4.42 4.51
N PRO A 423 15.21 -3.65 4.12
CA PRO A 423 14.76 -3.62 2.74
C PRO A 423 15.75 -2.84 1.87
N SER A 424 15.99 -3.28 0.63
CA SER A 424 16.91 -2.59 -0.28
C SER A 424 16.47 -1.15 -0.63
N SER A 425 15.17 -0.93 -0.67
CA SER A 425 14.51 0.37 -0.77
C SER A 425 13.37 0.48 0.24
N LEU A 426 13.13 1.68 0.75
CA LEU A 426 11.97 2.02 1.57
C LEU A 426 10.90 2.69 0.71
N THR A 427 9.69 2.79 1.22
CA THR A 427 8.66 3.67 0.63
C THR A 427 8.42 4.89 1.51
N VAL A 428 8.08 6.03 0.91
CA VAL A 428 7.50 7.16 1.65
C VAL A 428 6.16 6.71 2.24
N PRO A 429 5.98 6.70 3.58
CA PRO A 429 4.84 6.02 4.21
C PRO A 429 3.47 6.46 3.69
N GLY A 430 3.31 7.76 3.39
CA GLY A 430 2.02 8.32 2.97
C GLY A 430 1.79 8.36 1.46
N SER A 431 2.75 8.00 0.62
CA SER A 431 2.57 8.01 -0.83
C SER A 431 2.94 6.71 -1.52
N GLY A 432 3.73 5.84 -0.88
CA GLY A 432 4.25 4.63 -1.49
C GLY A 432 5.45 4.86 -2.41
N TYR A 433 5.91 6.11 -2.60
CA TYR A 433 7.02 6.41 -3.50
C TYR A 433 8.31 5.71 -3.04
N PRO A 434 9.03 5.00 -3.92
CA PRO A 434 10.24 4.28 -3.53
C PRO A 434 11.40 5.21 -3.21
N VAL A 435 12.24 4.79 -2.27
CA VAL A 435 13.41 5.52 -1.77
C VAL A 435 14.54 4.50 -1.57
N PRO A 436 15.59 4.52 -2.41
CA PRO A 436 16.77 3.68 -2.20
C PRO A 436 17.36 3.83 -0.80
N PHE A 437 17.69 2.70 -0.15
CA PHE A 437 18.11 2.72 1.25
C PHE A 437 19.51 2.16 1.48
N ILE A 438 19.79 0.93 1.03
CA ILE A 438 21.05 0.24 1.34
C ILE A 438 22.21 0.61 0.40
N TYR A 439 21.91 1.32 -0.68
CA TYR A 439 22.88 1.68 -1.72
C TYR A 439 22.74 3.14 -2.17
N THR A 440 23.83 3.64 -2.73
CA THR A 440 23.81 4.79 -3.64
C THR A 440 23.95 4.28 -5.07
N TYR A 441 23.46 5.03 -6.06
CA TYR A 441 23.49 4.57 -7.45
C TYR A 441 23.92 5.65 -8.45
N LYS A 442 24.39 5.20 -9.60
CA LYS A 442 24.65 6.02 -10.79
C LYS A 442 24.07 5.34 -12.02
N ILE A 443 23.11 5.99 -12.66
CA ILE A 443 22.62 5.56 -13.97
C ILE A 443 23.72 5.83 -15.00
N VAL A 444 24.20 4.79 -15.67
CA VAL A 444 25.17 4.88 -16.76
C VAL A 444 24.44 5.09 -18.08
N ASN A 445 23.34 4.37 -18.30
CA ASN A 445 22.45 4.54 -19.45
C ASN A 445 21.04 4.06 -19.10
N ILE A 446 20.02 4.68 -19.68
CA ILE A 446 18.61 4.29 -19.55
C ILE A 446 17.85 4.72 -20.81
N THR A 447 17.17 3.79 -21.45
CA THR A 447 16.43 4.01 -22.71
C THR A 447 15.32 2.97 -22.86
N PRO A 448 14.16 3.32 -23.46
CA PRO A 448 13.06 2.37 -23.66
C PRO A 448 13.41 1.21 -24.60
N HIS A 449 14.50 1.30 -25.36
CA HIS A 449 14.91 0.26 -26.30
C HIS A 449 16.20 -0.42 -25.86
N ALA A 450 16.28 -1.74 -26.05
CA ALA A 450 17.45 -2.53 -25.66
C ALA A 450 18.66 -2.30 -26.60
N VAL A 451 19.26 -1.12 -26.51
CA VAL A 451 20.40 -0.67 -27.35
C VAL A 451 21.67 -0.37 -26.54
N VAL A 452 21.62 -0.50 -25.21
CA VAL A 452 22.79 -0.34 -24.34
C VAL A 452 23.65 -1.60 -24.47
N SER A 453 24.84 -1.48 -25.06
CA SER A 453 25.76 -2.61 -25.20
C SER A 453 26.24 -3.12 -23.85
N VAL A 454 26.12 -4.43 -23.62
CA VAL A 454 26.68 -5.09 -22.44
C VAL A 454 28.14 -5.51 -22.74
N PRO A 455 29.12 -5.15 -21.90
CA PRO A 455 30.51 -5.55 -22.10
C PRO A 455 30.68 -7.07 -22.16
N SER A 456 31.50 -7.59 -23.08
CA SER A 456 31.72 -9.04 -23.25
C SER A 456 32.40 -9.73 -22.07
N ASN A 457 32.93 -8.97 -21.11
CA ASN A 457 33.45 -9.47 -19.84
C ASN A 457 32.46 -9.36 -18.68
N ALA A 458 31.24 -8.85 -18.89
CA ALA A 458 30.17 -8.95 -17.92
C ALA A 458 29.79 -10.42 -17.70
N LEU A 459 29.35 -10.73 -16.49
CA LEU A 459 28.96 -12.06 -16.04
C LEU A 459 27.44 -12.19 -16.06
N TRP A 460 26.94 -13.40 -16.23
CA TRP A 460 25.51 -13.72 -16.12
C TRP A 460 25.33 -15.19 -15.77
N TRP A 461 24.17 -15.53 -15.19
CA TRP A 461 23.77 -16.92 -14.97
C TRP A 461 23.26 -17.55 -16.27
N ASN A 462 23.96 -18.55 -16.80
CA ASN A 462 23.49 -19.32 -17.94
C ASN A 462 22.61 -20.49 -17.48
N PRO A 463 21.28 -20.46 -17.71
CA PRO A 463 20.38 -21.50 -17.22
C PRO A 463 20.58 -22.83 -17.94
N THR A 464 21.06 -22.85 -19.18
CA THR A 464 21.32 -24.09 -19.92
C THR A 464 22.50 -24.86 -19.32
N THR A 465 23.59 -24.17 -19.01
CA THR A 465 24.77 -24.78 -18.39
C THR A 465 24.71 -24.81 -16.87
N GLN A 466 23.71 -24.14 -16.27
CA GLN A 466 23.51 -23.96 -14.83
C GLN A 466 24.77 -23.43 -14.10
N GLN A 467 25.43 -22.44 -14.70
CA GLN A 467 26.67 -21.86 -14.17
C GLN A 467 26.81 -20.38 -14.58
N ILE A 468 27.60 -19.62 -13.81
CA ILE A 468 28.01 -18.27 -14.20
C ILE A 468 28.95 -18.35 -15.41
N THR A 469 28.68 -17.53 -16.41
CA THR A 469 29.51 -17.40 -17.62
C THR A 469 29.64 -15.93 -18.02
N LYS A 470 30.48 -15.64 -19.01
CA LYS A 470 30.47 -14.32 -19.66
C LYS A 470 29.24 -14.17 -20.55
N VAL A 471 28.72 -12.96 -20.65
CA VAL A 471 27.60 -12.65 -21.54
C VAL A 471 27.92 -12.99 -22.99
N SER A 472 26.90 -13.37 -23.76
CA SER A 472 27.04 -13.62 -25.18
C SER A 472 27.53 -12.35 -25.92
N PRO A 473 28.35 -12.47 -26.97
CA PRO A 473 28.73 -11.32 -27.79
C PRO A 473 27.49 -10.57 -28.32
N ASN A 474 27.59 -9.24 -28.39
CA ASN A 474 26.52 -8.35 -28.86
C ASN A 474 25.24 -8.35 -27.99
N THR A 475 25.32 -8.81 -26.75
CA THR A 475 24.21 -8.65 -25.79
C THR A 475 23.92 -7.16 -25.59
N THR A 476 22.63 -6.79 -25.61
CA THR A 476 22.16 -5.43 -25.32
C THR A 476 21.13 -5.44 -24.19
N ALA A 477 20.97 -4.28 -23.56
CA ALA A 477 20.04 -4.02 -22.47
C ALA A 477 19.35 -2.66 -22.66
N GLN A 478 18.28 -2.39 -21.92
CA GLN A 478 17.64 -1.06 -21.89
C GLN A 478 18.36 -0.09 -20.95
N MET A 479 19.00 -0.61 -19.91
CA MET A 479 19.66 0.23 -18.90
C MET A 479 20.90 -0.42 -18.30
N ALA A 480 21.75 0.43 -17.74
CA ALA A 480 22.97 0.08 -17.01
C ALA A 480 23.07 0.98 -15.77
N VAL A 481 23.19 0.38 -14.59
CA VAL A 481 23.25 1.11 -13.32
C VAL A 481 24.39 0.57 -12.47
N ILE A 482 25.20 1.48 -11.93
CA ILE A 482 26.20 1.15 -10.92
C ILE A 482 25.57 1.35 -9.55
N TYR A 483 25.55 0.29 -8.74
CA TYR A 483 25.14 0.29 -7.35
C TYR A 483 26.37 0.26 -6.45
N ASN A 484 26.45 1.19 -5.51
CA ASN A 484 27.47 1.24 -4.47
C ASN A 484 26.83 0.94 -3.11
N LEU A 485 27.13 -0.25 -2.60
CA LEU A 485 26.63 -0.86 -1.37
C LEU A 485 27.50 -0.54 -0.15
N ALA A 486 28.47 0.38 -0.28
CA ALA A 486 29.23 0.90 0.85
C ALA A 486 28.36 1.40 2.03
N PRO A 487 27.16 2.02 1.82
CA PRO A 487 26.27 2.36 2.93
C PRO A 487 25.88 1.15 3.78
N LEU A 488 25.55 0.01 3.17
CA LEU A 488 25.28 -1.24 3.88
C LEU A 488 26.54 -1.82 4.52
N PHE A 489 27.55 -2.12 3.71
CA PHE A 489 28.70 -2.93 4.15
C PHE A 489 29.56 -2.26 5.22
N ASN A 490 29.58 -0.92 5.27
CA ASN A 490 30.39 -0.18 6.23
C ASN A 490 29.66 0.12 7.54
N ASN A 491 28.32 0.07 7.55
CA ASN A 491 27.52 0.49 8.70
C ASN A 491 26.75 -0.67 9.34
N ASP A 492 26.54 -1.78 8.65
CA ASP A 492 25.73 -2.89 9.17
C ASP A 492 26.45 -4.24 9.14
N LYS A 493 25.87 -5.20 9.86
CA LYS A 493 26.28 -6.60 9.90
C LYS A 493 25.08 -7.50 10.03
N TRP A 494 25.27 -8.75 9.63
CA TRP A 494 24.33 -9.81 9.94
C TRP A 494 24.13 -9.94 11.46
N ALA A 495 22.94 -10.39 11.88
CA ALA A 495 22.58 -10.57 13.29
C ALA A 495 23.49 -11.53 14.08
N ASP A 496 24.28 -12.36 13.37
CA ASP A 496 25.30 -13.23 13.94
C ASP A 496 26.70 -12.59 14.03
N GLY A 497 26.82 -11.31 13.62
CA GLY A 497 28.03 -10.49 13.70
C GLY A 497 28.94 -10.55 12.47
N GLN A 498 28.57 -11.32 11.43
CA GLN A 498 29.32 -11.37 10.17
C GLN A 498 29.22 -10.04 9.41
N ASN A 499 30.32 -9.60 8.78
CA ASN A 499 30.25 -8.47 7.85
C ASN A 499 29.44 -8.85 6.62
N ILE A 500 28.64 -7.91 6.11
CA ILE A 500 27.90 -8.06 4.86
C ILE A 500 28.85 -7.71 3.70
N THR A 501 28.83 -8.49 2.62
CA THR A 501 29.75 -8.35 1.49
C THR A 501 29.06 -8.54 0.14
N LEU A 502 29.78 -8.25 -0.96
CA LEU A 502 29.28 -8.58 -2.31
C LEU A 502 29.03 -10.08 -2.52
N ALA A 503 29.67 -10.97 -1.75
CA ALA A 503 29.40 -12.40 -1.86
C ALA A 503 27.95 -12.72 -1.50
N ASP A 504 27.36 -12.04 -0.52
CA ASP A 504 25.97 -12.23 -0.09
C ASP A 504 25.00 -11.83 -1.22
N ILE A 505 25.20 -10.65 -1.80
CA ILE A 505 24.38 -10.11 -2.90
C ILE A 505 24.46 -10.99 -4.15
N ILE A 506 25.66 -11.39 -4.57
CA ILE A 506 25.84 -12.20 -5.78
C ILE A 506 25.34 -13.63 -5.57
N TYR A 507 25.50 -14.19 -4.36
CA TYR A 507 25.05 -15.55 -4.11
C TYR A 507 23.53 -15.65 -4.10
N GLU A 508 22.82 -14.62 -3.65
CA GLU A 508 21.37 -14.55 -3.76
C GLU A 508 20.89 -14.63 -5.22
N TYR A 509 21.46 -13.82 -6.11
CA TYR A 509 21.17 -13.88 -7.55
C TYR A 509 21.35 -15.30 -8.11
N ILE A 510 22.44 -15.98 -7.70
CA ILE A 510 22.73 -17.35 -8.13
C ILE A 510 21.68 -18.34 -7.59
N VAL A 511 21.34 -18.25 -6.30
CA VAL A 511 20.38 -19.16 -5.66
C VAL A 511 18.98 -18.99 -6.27
N ALA A 512 18.55 -17.74 -6.49
CA ALA A 512 17.29 -17.44 -7.16
C ALA A 512 17.26 -18.04 -8.58
N SER A 513 18.38 -17.94 -9.30
CA SER A 513 18.52 -18.48 -10.65
C SER A 513 18.48 -20.01 -10.68
N GLU A 514 19.16 -20.69 -9.76
CA GLU A 514 19.12 -22.15 -9.60
C GLU A 514 17.72 -22.65 -9.22
N MET A 515 17.02 -21.91 -8.37
CA MET A 515 15.67 -22.23 -7.90
C MET A 515 14.61 -22.05 -9.00
N SER A 516 14.85 -21.17 -9.98
CA SER A 516 13.76 -20.62 -10.82
C SER A 516 13.92 -20.82 -12.32
N LEU A 517 15.14 -20.96 -12.85
CA LEU A 517 15.38 -20.87 -14.31
C LEU A 517 15.58 -22.20 -15.03
N ASN A 518 15.80 -23.31 -14.32
CA ASN A 518 15.97 -24.62 -14.94
C ASN A 518 15.41 -25.75 -14.06
N SER A 519 14.39 -26.45 -14.54
CA SER A 519 13.70 -27.53 -13.81
C SER A 519 14.53 -28.78 -13.53
N SER A 520 15.72 -28.92 -14.15
CA SER A 520 16.67 -30.00 -13.84
C SER A 520 17.54 -29.70 -12.61
N ASN A 521 17.50 -28.48 -12.07
CA ASN A 521 18.26 -28.15 -10.88
C ASN A 521 17.67 -28.86 -9.63
N PRO A 522 18.49 -29.46 -8.76
CA PRO A 522 17.99 -30.14 -7.56
C PRO A 522 17.18 -29.27 -6.60
N ILE A 523 17.35 -27.95 -6.63
CA ILE A 523 16.61 -27.01 -5.76
C ILE A 523 15.49 -26.27 -6.49
N TYR A 524 15.15 -26.66 -7.73
CA TYR A 524 14.10 -26.01 -8.50
C TYR A 524 12.73 -26.12 -7.80
N ASP A 525 11.97 -25.02 -7.85
CA ASP A 525 10.60 -24.96 -7.35
C ASP A 525 9.71 -24.21 -8.35
N SER A 526 8.58 -24.80 -8.73
CA SER A 526 7.69 -24.21 -9.74
C SER A 526 7.00 -22.94 -9.27
N THR A 527 6.67 -22.83 -7.98
CA THR A 527 6.05 -21.64 -7.40
C THR A 527 7.05 -20.50 -7.33
N ALA A 528 8.28 -20.77 -6.90
CA ALA A 528 9.35 -19.78 -6.96
C ALA A 528 9.65 -19.37 -8.42
N SER A 529 9.70 -20.34 -9.34
CA SER A 529 9.91 -20.10 -10.77
C SER A 529 8.87 -19.17 -11.37
N SER A 530 7.57 -19.35 -11.07
CA SER A 530 6.51 -18.46 -11.57
C SER A 530 6.64 -17.02 -11.09
N VAL A 531 7.30 -16.78 -9.95
CA VAL A 531 7.44 -15.44 -9.37
C VAL A 531 8.77 -14.79 -9.74
N TYR A 532 9.90 -15.50 -9.62
CA TYR A 532 11.22 -14.89 -9.78
C TYR A 532 11.78 -15.01 -11.20
N ALA A 533 11.39 -16.02 -11.99
CA ALA A 533 11.95 -16.19 -13.33
C ALA A 533 11.70 -14.98 -14.25
N PRO A 534 10.51 -14.34 -14.25
CA PRO A 534 10.28 -13.14 -15.05
C PRO A 534 11.30 -12.03 -14.76
N ALA A 535 11.54 -11.73 -13.48
CA ALA A 535 12.49 -10.72 -13.03
C ALA A 535 13.94 -11.11 -13.37
N LEU A 536 14.36 -12.34 -13.07
CA LEU A 536 15.71 -12.82 -13.38
C LEU A 536 16.04 -12.79 -14.88
N GLN A 537 15.04 -12.94 -15.75
CA GLN A 537 15.19 -12.89 -17.20
C GLN A 537 15.39 -11.46 -17.74
N THR A 538 15.02 -10.41 -16.98
CA THR A 538 15.31 -9.02 -17.36
C THR A 538 16.79 -8.72 -17.24
N ILE A 539 17.51 -9.38 -16.33
CA ILE A 539 18.96 -9.22 -16.11
C ILE A 539 19.75 -9.72 -17.33
N LYS A 540 20.55 -8.83 -17.92
CA LYS A 540 21.39 -9.09 -19.10
C LYS A 540 22.88 -9.24 -18.78
N GLY A 541 23.27 -8.87 -17.57
CA GLY A 541 24.59 -9.16 -17.04
C GLY A 541 24.93 -8.28 -15.85
N PHE A 542 26.03 -8.60 -15.18
CA PHE A 542 26.59 -7.80 -14.10
C PHE A 542 28.12 -7.78 -14.14
N LYS A 543 28.72 -6.80 -13.49
CA LYS A 543 30.17 -6.67 -13.38
C LYS A 543 30.53 -6.12 -12.01
N ILE A 544 31.45 -6.80 -11.34
CA ILE A 544 32.02 -6.30 -10.09
C ILE A 544 32.98 -5.15 -10.42
N ILE A 545 32.75 -3.99 -9.81
CA ILE A 545 33.59 -2.80 -9.99
C ILE A 545 34.70 -2.76 -8.95
N ASN A 546 34.37 -3.06 -7.70
CA ASN A 546 35.28 -3.19 -6.56
C ASN A 546 34.57 -3.96 -5.42
N SER A 547 35.12 -3.95 -4.21
CA SER A 547 34.58 -4.68 -3.06
C SER A 547 33.20 -4.22 -2.57
N THR A 548 32.74 -3.02 -2.93
CA THR A 548 31.45 -2.45 -2.50
C THR A 548 30.52 -2.09 -3.66
N ALA A 549 30.94 -2.24 -4.92
CA ALA A 549 30.20 -1.75 -6.06
C ALA A 549 30.07 -2.76 -7.19
N ILE A 550 28.88 -2.79 -7.79
CA ILE A 550 28.48 -3.67 -8.89
C ILE A 550 27.75 -2.85 -9.96
N GLU A 551 28.04 -3.12 -11.23
CA GLU A 551 27.28 -2.60 -12.36
C GLU A 551 26.35 -3.69 -12.88
N ILE A 552 25.07 -3.37 -13.07
CA ILE A 552 24.04 -4.30 -13.53
C ILE A 552 23.42 -3.75 -14.81
N TRP A 553 23.25 -4.63 -15.80
CA TRP A 553 22.53 -4.37 -17.04
C TRP A 553 21.22 -5.15 -17.03
N GLY A 554 20.11 -4.51 -17.40
CA GLY A 554 18.81 -5.15 -17.44
C GLY A 554 17.79 -4.45 -18.32
N ASN A 555 16.59 -5.03 -18.34
CA ASN A 555 15.44 -4.61 -19.13
C ASN A 555 14.26 -4.17 -18.25
N ASP A 556 14.56 -3.56 -17.11
CA ASP A 556 13.59 -3.06 -16.13
C ASP A 556 13.31 -1.57 -16.35
N TRP A 557 13.33 -1.14 -17.61
CA TRP A 557 13.13 0.26 -17.93
C TRP A 557 11.73 0.73 -17.48
N PHE A 558 11.71 1.92 -16.90
CA PHE A 558 10.50 2.66 -16.57
C PHE A 558 10.74 4.16 -16.78
N PHE A 559 9.67 4.94 -16.97
CA PHE A 559 9.80 6.38 -17.24
C PHE A 559 10.22 7.18 -16.00
N ASP A 560 9.92 6.70 -14.79
CA ASP A 560 10.55 7.20 -13.56
C ASP A 560 11.90 6.50 -13.36
N PRO A 561 13.03 7.22 -13.45
CA PRO A 561 14.35 6.63 -13.28
C PRO A 561 14.60 6.02 -11.90
N THR A 562 13.95 6.52 -10.84
CA THR A 562 14.08 5.96 -9.48
C THR A 562 13.41 4.60 -9.42
N GLU A 563 12.20 4.49 -9.97
CA GLU A 563 11.47 3.22 -10.08
C GLU A 563 12.27 2.20 -10.91
N ALA A 564 12.80 2.61 -12.06
CA ALA A 564 13.61 1.73 -12.91
C ALA A 564 14.87 1.21 -12.18
N VAL A 565 15.53 2.06 -11.38
CA VAL A 565 16.71 1.68 -10.58
C VAL A 565 16.34 0.72 -9.46
N VAL A 566 15.25 0.98 -8.73
CA VAL A 566 14.80 0.08 -7.66
C VAL A 566 14.37 -1.27 -8.23
N SER A 567 13.61 -1.26 -9.34
CA SER A 567 13.17 -2.45 -10.05
C SER A 567 14.35 -3.30 -10.55
N LEU A 568 15.35 -2.71 -11.21
CA LEU A 568 16.54 -3.43 -11.67
C LEU A 568 17.31 -4.10 -10.52
N PHE A 569 17.44 -3.43 -9.37
CA PHE A 569 18.11 -4.02 -8.21
C PHE A 569 17.30 -5.17 -7.60
N GLY A 570 15.98 -5.02 -7.54
CA GLY A 570 15.05 -6.07 -7.12
C GLY A 570 15.07 -7.28 -8.05
N SER A 571 15.09 -7.07 -9.37
CA SER A 571 15.20 -8.16 -10.35
C SER A 571 16.52 -8.94 -10.25
N PHE A 572 17.59 -8.30 -9.79
CA PHE A 572 18.86 -8.97 -9.52
C PHE A 572 18.83 -9.78 -8.21
N ASN A 573 18.04 -9.36 -7.21
CA ASN A 573 17.93 -10.00 -5.90
C ASN A 573 16.45 -10.23 -5.52
N PRO A 574 15.75 -11.17 -6.19
CA PRO A 574 14.30 -11.28 -6.07
C PRO A 574 13.83 -12.17 -4.91
N LEU A 575 14.72 -12.74 -4.09
CA LEU A 575 14.31 -13.65 -3.02
C LEU A 575 13.59 -12.90 -1.89
N GLY A 576 12.81 -13.63 -1.10
CA GLY A 576 11.96 -13.06 -0.03
C GLY A 576 10.46 -13.16 -0.31
N TYR A 577 10.08 -13.50 -1.55
CA TYR A 577 8.70 -13.71 -2.02
C TYR A 577 7.78 -12.51 -1.74
N ALA A 578 7.12 -12.48 -0.58
CA ALA A 578 6.25 -11.38 -0.16
C ALA A 578 6.91 -10.45 0.89
N LEU A 579 8.13 -10.75 1.36
CA LEU A 579 8.89 -9.84 2.21
C LEU A 579 9.21 -8.54 1.49
N ALA A 580 8.72 -7.44 2.03
CA ALA A 580 9.06 -6.11 1.54
C ALA A 580 10.58 -5.89 1.59
N GLY A 581 11.21 -5.81 0.40
CA GLY A 581 12.61 -5.41 0.24
C GLY A 581 13.65 -6.51 0.11
N GLY A 582 13.21 -7.76 -0.04
CA GLY A 582 14.07 -8.92 -0.29
C GLY A 582 14.87 -9.33 0.94
N GLY A 583 14.44 -10.41 1.59
CA GLY A 583 15.06 -10.88 2.84
C GLY A 583 16.44 -11.48 2.56
N TYR A 584 17.48 -10.66 2.63
CA TYR A 584 18.85 -11.12 2.48
C TYR A 584 19.28 -11.98 3.68
N PHE A 585 20.07 -13.01 3.39
CA PHE A 585 20.72 -13.85 4.39
C PHE A 585 22.23 -13.90 4.13
N PRO A 586 23.05 -14.18 5.15
CA PRO A 586 24.44 -14.55 4.92
C PRO A 586 24.50 -15.70 3.91
N TRP A 587 25.41 -15.64 2.94
CA TRP A 587 25.46 -16.64 1.86
C TRP A 587 25.58 -18.10 2.37
N GLN A 588 26.14 -18.30 3.56
CA GLN A 588 26.23 -19.58 4.24
C GLN A 588 24.85 -20.17 4.56
N MET A 589 23.87 -19.35 4.94
CA MET A 589 22.50 -19.81 5.20
C MET A 589 21.88 -20.39 3.92
N TYR A 590 22.10 -19.76 2.77
CA TYR A 590 21.67 -20.31 1.48
C TYR A 590 22.33 -21.66 1.18
N VAL A 591 23.59 -21.89 1.56
CA VAL A 591 24.23 -23.22 1.43
C VAL A 591 23.48 -24.27 2.24
N GLY A 592 23.16 -23.97 3.50
CA GLY A 592 22.43 -24.90 4.38
C GLY A 592 21.02 -25.19 3.87
N MET A 593 20.25 -24.15 3.54
CA MET A 593 18.90 -24.32 3.02
C MET A 593 18.87 -25.10 1.70
N LYS A 594 19.79 -24.82 0.78
CA LYS A 594 19.91 -25.56 -0.48
C LYS A 594 20.23 -27.03 -0.28
N ASP A 595 21.12 -27.35 0.65
CA ASP A 595 21.46 -28.74 0.96
C ASP A 595 20.23 -29.51 1.50
N VAL A 596 19.45 -28.87 2.37
CA VAL A 596 18.19 -29.44 2.90
C VAL A 596 17.18 -29.71 1.78
N VAL A 597 16.97 -28.74 0.88
CA VAL A 597 16.02 -28.90 -0.23
C VAL A 597 16.50 -29.93 -1.26
N ALA A 598 17.79 -29.89 -1.64
CA ALA A 598 18.37 -30.82 -2.60
C ALA A 598 18.35 -32.28 -2.11
N GLN A 599 18.43 -32.50 -0.79
CA GLN A 599 18.28 -33.82 -0.17
C GLN A 599 16.82 -34.26 0.00
N GLY A 600 15.85 -33.41 -0.36
CA GLY A 600 14.42 -33.70 -0.23
C GLY A 600 13.92 -33.75 1.21
N LYS A 601 14.57 -33.03 2.14
CA LYS A 601 14.15 -32.96 3.55
C LYS A 601 13.05 -31.92 3.80
N ALA A 602 13.05 -30.85 3.00
CA ALA A 602 12.02 -29.81 2.99
C ALA A 602 11.87 -29.24 1.57
N ALA A 603 10.82 -28.47 1.32
CA ALA A 603 10.61 -27.75 0.06
C ALA A 603 10.48 -26.23 0.28
N TRP A 604 10.77 -25.44 -0.77
CA TRP A 604 10.66 -23.98 -0.73
C TRP A 604 9.20 -23.50 -0.61
N SER A 605 8.29 -24.13 -1.36
CA SER A 605 6.87 -23.78 -1.42
C SER A 605 5.96 -24.78 -0.72
N GLU A 606 4.78 -24.32 -0.29
CA GLU A 606 3.76 -25.16 0.31
C GLU A 606 3.29 -26.27 -0.66
N GLY A 607 3.00 -25.93 -1.92
CA GLY A 607 2.55 -26.90 -2.91
C GLY A 607 3.58 -28.00 -3.20
N ALA A 608 4.86 -27.65 -3.26
CA ALA A 608 5.94 -28.63 -3.39
C ALA A 608 6.08 -29.50 -2.13
N ALA A 609 5.92 -28.93 -0.93
CA ALA A 609 5.95 -29.66 0.33
C ALA A 609 4.81 -30.69 0.41
N GLN A 610 3.58 -30.26 0.12
CA GLN A 610 2.38 -31.11 0.12
C GLN A 610 2.48 -32.24 -0.91
N SER A 611 2.91 -31.95 -2.14
CA SER A 611 3.03 -32.96 -3.20
C SER A 611 4.09 -34.02 -2.92
N LYS A 612 5.16 -33.68 -2.21
CA LYS A 612 6.25 -34.59 -1.83
C LYS A 612 6.04 -35.25 -0.45
N GLY A 613 5.10 -34.77 0.36
CA GLY A 613 4.88 -35.24 1.72
C GLY A 613 6.05 -34.94 2.66
N ILE A 614 6.69 -33.77 2.48
CA ILE A 614 7.83 -33.29 3.28
C ILE A 614 7.51 -31.92 3.89
N ASP A 615 8.39 -31.43 4.78
CA ASP A 615 8.17 -30.16 5.47
C ASP A 615 8.26 -28.96 4.48
N TRP A 616 7.42 -27.95 4.70
CA TRP A 616 7.60 -26.63 4.07
C TRP A 616 8.68 -25.88 4.84
N LEU A 617 9.83 -25.65 4.20
CA LEU A 617 11.04 -25.15 4.86
C LEU A 617 10.72 -23.91 5.70
N ASN A 618 11.03 -23.97 6.99
CA ASN A 618 10.70 -22.89 7.90
C ASN A 618 11.84 -22.59 8.88
N LEU A 619 12.39 -21.38 8.81
CA LEU A 619 13.55 -20.96 9.61
C LEU A 619 13.25 -20.73 11.10
N VAL A 620 12.01 -20.97 11.54
CA VAL A 620 11.62 -21.03 12.96
C VAL A 620 11.17 -22.44 13.39
N SER A 621 11.25 -23.43 12.50
CA SER A 621 10.99 -24.84 12.81
C SER A 621 12.23 -25.49 13.44
N PRO A 622 12.15 -26.04 14.65
CA PRO A 622 13.28 -26.73 15.28
C PRO A 622 13.84 -27.89 14.43
N THR A 623 12.97 -28.59 13.69
CA THR A 623 13.35 -29.70 12.80
C THR A 623 14.23 -29.19 11.66
N ASP A 624 13.78 -28.18 10.93
CA ASP A 624 14.50 -27.64 9.78
C ASP A 624 15.81 -26.99 10.21
N ILE A 625 15.83 -26.30 11.34
CA ILE A 625 17.05 -25.74 11.94
C ILE A 625 18.06 -26.83 12.29
N GLY A 626 17.60 -28.01 12.75
CA GLY A 626 18.46 -29.17 12.94
C GLY A 626 19.12 -29.64 11.64
N TYR A 627 18.35 -29.69 10.55
CA TYR A 627 18.87 -30.07 9.23
C TYR A 627 19.87 -29.05 8.67
N ILE A 628 19.52 -27.75 8.73
CA ILE A 628 20.38 -26.66 8.27
C ILE A 628 21.68 -26.65 9.08
N THR A 629 21.60 -26.75 10.41
CA THR A 629 22.79 -26.78 11.28
C THR A 629 23.73 -27.92 10.90
N SER A 630 23.20 -29.11 10.62
CA SER A 630 24.00 -30.28 10.19
C SER A 630 24.69 -30.04 8.84
N ALA A 631 23.99 -29.42 7.89
CA ALA A 631 24.55 -29.04 6.59
C ALA A 631 25.69 -28.03 6.75
N LEU A 632 25.50 -26.99 7.57
CA LEU A 632 26.52 -25.97 7.82
C LEU A 632 27.74 -26.54 8.56
N GLN A 633 27.56 -27.50 9.47
CA GLN A 633 28.67 -28.17 10.15
C GLN A 633 29.56 -28.94 9.16
N ASN A 634 28.95 -29.64 8.20
CA ASN A 634 29.69 -30.34 7.14
C ASN A 634 30.43 -29.35 6.21
N ALA A 635 29.75 -28.28 5.80
CA ALA A 635 30.36 -27.22 5.00
C ALA A 635 31.53 -26.54 5.72
N SER A 636 31.39 -26.26 7.03
CA SER A 636 32.45 -25.70 7.87
C SER A 636 33.66 -26.63 8.00
N ALA A 637 33.43 -27.93 8.24
CA ALA A 637 34.49 -28.93 8.40
C ALA A 637 35.38 -29.08 7.15
N THR A 638 34.81 -28.84 5.97
CA THR A 638 35.50 -28.93 4.68
C THR A 638 35.99 -27.58 4.14
N GLY A 639 35.66 -26.47 4.81
CA GLY A 639 35.94 -25.12 4.32
C GLY A 639 35.24 -24.82 2.99
N TYR A 640 34.01 -25.33 2.82
CA TYR A 640 33.28 -25.30 1.55
C TYR A 640 32.96 -23.86 1.11
N ILE A 641 33.43 -23.49 -0.08
CA ILE A 641 33.01 -22.28 -0.80
C ILE A 641 32.19 -22.73 -2.02
N PRO A 642 30.99 -22.18 -2.25
CA PRO A 642 30.18 -22.49 -3.41
C PRO A 642 30.96 -22.34 -4.72
N LYS A 643 30.92 -23.39 -5.56
CA LYS A 643 31.62 -23.39 -6.84
C LYS A 643 31.23 -22.21 -7.74
N SER A 644 29.97 -21.78 -7.67
CA SER A 644 29.48 -20.62 -8.40
C SER A 644 30.16 -19.31 -7.99
N LEU A 645 30.42 -19.09 -6.68
CA LEU A 645 31.20 -17.94 -6.21
C LEU A 645 32.65 -18.02 -6.68
N GLN A 646 33.29 -19.19 -6.61
CA GLN A 646 34.65 -19.38 -7.13
C GLN A 646 34.77 -19.08 -8.63
N ILE A 647 33.73 -19.41 -9.41
CA ILE A 647 33.66 -19.05 -10.84
C ILE A 647 33.55 -17.54 -11.02
N VAL A 648 32.72 -16.86 -10.21
CA VAL A 648 32.63 -15.39 -10.24
C VAL A 648 33.98 -14.75 -9.93
N GLU A 649 34.69 -15.21 -8.90
CA GLU A 649 36.02 -14.72 -8.55
C GLU A 649 37.02 -14.89 -9.71
N ASN A 650 37.07 -16.09 -10.30
CA ASN A 650 37.97 -16.38 -11.42
C ASN A 650 37.67 -15.54 -12.66
N LEU A 651 36.39 -15.35 -13.00
CA LEU A 651 36.00 -14.61 -14.20
C LEU A 651 36.08 -13.09 -14.02
N SER A 652 35.87 -12.59 -12.80
CA SER A 652 35.96 -11.16 -12.48
C SER A 652 37.38 -10.70 -12.12
N GLY A 653 38.22 -11.61 -11.61
CA GLY A 653 39.54 -11.28 -11.05
C GLY A 653 39.48 -10.62 -9.68
N ILE A 654 38.34 -10.66 -8.98
CA ILE A 654 38.13 -10.06 -7.66
C ILE A 654 37.83 -11.16 -6.65
N THR A 655 38.60 -11.21 -5.57
CA THR A 655 38.33 -12.10 -4.43
C THR A 655 37.08 -11.64 -3.70
N LEU A 656 36.13 -12.56 -3.52
CA LEU A 656 34.87 -12.38 -2.82
C LEU A 656 34.90 -13.04 -1.44
N VAL A 657 35.47 -14.25 -1.34
CA VAL A 657 35.46 -15.05 -0.11
C VAL A 657 36.77 -15.83 0.04
N THR A 658 37.44 -15.68 1.17
CA THR A 658 38.56 -16.54 1.55
C THR A 658 38.09 -17.80 2.30
N PRO A 659 38.86 -18.92 2.28
CA PRO A 659 38.51 -20.12 3.06
C PRO A 659 38.35 -19.87 4.56
N GLN A 660 39.12 -18.93 5.12
CA GLN A 660 39.04 -18.53 6.52
C GLN A 660 37.73 -17.79 6.82
N GLU A 661 37.34 -16.84 5.97
CA GLU A 661 36.05 -16.13 6.09
C GLU A 661 34.87 -17.09 5.93
N ALA A 662 34.94 -18.03 4.98
CA ALA A 662 33.92 -19.05 4.80
C ALA A 662 33.71 -19.87 6.07
N LYS A 663 34.79 -20.41 6.65
CA LYS A 663 34.72 -21.19 7.89
C LYS A 663 34.16 -20.37 9.06
N ALA A 664 34.67 -19.16 9.26
CA ALA A 664 34.22 -18.28 10.33
C ALA A 664 32.72 -17.94 10.20
N GLY A 665 32.24 -17.74 8.97
CA GLY A 665 30.84 -17.45 8.73
C GLY A 665 29.90 -18.64 8.99
N TYR A 666 30.31 -19.86 8.62
CA TYR A 666 29.54 -21.04 9.01
C TYR A 666 29.47 -21.20 10.54
N GLU A 667 30.59 -20.98 11.23
CA GLU A 667 30.64 -21.06 12.69
C GLU A 667 29.74 -19.99 13.35
N ALA A 668 29.71 -18.77 12.81
CA ALA A 668 28.81 -17.70 13.26
C ALA A 668 27.33 -18.09 13.11
N ALA A 669 26.93 -18.55 11.92
CA ALA A 669 25.55 -18.97 11.66
C ALA A 669 25.11 -20.15 12.54
N ILE A 670 25.98 -21.16 12.72
CA ILE A 670 25.73 -22.30 13.63
C ILE A 670 25.55 -21.82 15.07
N ASN A 671 26.40 -20.90 15.54
CA ASN A 671 26.31 -20.37 16.90
C ASN A 671 25.04 -19.53 17.12
N PHE A 672 24.63 -18.76 16.13
CA PHE A 672 23.36 -18.02 16.17
C PHE A 672 22.18 -18.98 16.32
N MET A 673 22.06 -19.98 15.45
CA MET A 673 20.99 -20.97 15.49
C MET A 673 20.97 -21.74 16.82
N LYS A 674 22.15 -22.09 17.36
CA LYS A 674 22.25 -22.73 18.67
C LYS A 674 21.80 -21.82 19.82
N THR A 675 22.03 -20.51 19.71
CA THR A 675 21.71 -19.53 20.76
C THR A 675 20.23 -19.20 20.79
N TYR A 676 19.62 -18.98 19.62
CA TYR A 676 18.25 -18.45 19.50
C TYR A 676 17.23 -19.46 18.95
N GLY A 677 17.66 -20.64 18.53
CA GLY A 677 16.79 -21.72 18.06
C GLY A 677 16.10 -21.45 16.72
N ASN A 678 16.53 -20.44 15.97
CA ASN A 678 15.99 -20.07 14.67
C ASN A 678 17.11 -19.64 13.72
N GLY A 679 16.83 -19.65 12.41
CA GLY A 679 17.75 -19.33 11.32
C GLY A 679 17.47 -17.99 10.65
N LEU A 680 16.67 -17.12 11.27
CA LEU A 680 16.34 -15.79 10.74
C LEU A 680 17.50 -14.81 11.03
N ILE A 681 18.63 -15.04 10.36
CA ILE A 681 19.83 -14.20 10.42
C ILE A 681 19.69 -13.07 9.40
N GLY A 682 18.95 -12.03 9.77
CA GLY A 682 18.85 -10.81 8.96
C GLY A 682 19.84 -9.72 9.42
N ASP A 683 19.76 -8.57 8.76
CA ASP A 683 20.54 -7.35 9.01
C ASP A 683 19.66 -6.18 9.48
N GLY A 684 18.44 -6.47 9.95
CA GLY A 684 17.46 -5.47 10.36
C GLY A 684 17.66 -4.93 11.78
N PRO A 685 16.77 -4.03 12.22
CA PRO A 685 16.88 -3.36 13.52
C PRO A 685 16.76 -4.31 14.72
N TYR A 686 16.16 -5.49 14.58
CA TYR A 686 15.98 -6.44 15.68
C TYR A 686 16.44 -7.86 15.32
N ILE A 687 16.75 -8.61 16.38
CA ILE A 687 17.05 -10.05 16.34
C ILE A 687 15.88 -10.80 16.97
N LEU A 688 15.42 -11.87 16.32
CA LEU A 688 14.46 -12.81 16.90
C LEU A 688 15.18 -13.73 17.90
N VAL A 689 14.85 -13.59 19.19
CA VAL A 689 15.50 -14.35 20.28
C VAL A 689 14.59 -15.38 20.94
N ALA A 690 13.29 -15.34 20.65
CA ALA A 690 12.37 -16.38 21.05
C ALA A 690 11.19 -16.45 20.07
N TRP A 691 10.81 -17.67 19.71
CA TRP A 691 9.62 -17.97 18.91
C TRP A 691 8.90 -19.13 19.59
N ASN A 692 7.69 -18.90 20.10
CA ASN A 692 6.95 -19.91 20.85
C ASN A 692 5.47 -19.95 20.43
N PRO A 693 5.14 -20.64 19.33
CA PRO A 693 3.78 -20.76 18.82
C PRO A 693 2.89 -21.63 19.72
N SER A 694 3.47 -22.40 20.64
CA SER A 694 2.75 -23.31 21.55
C SER A 694 2.53 -22.72 22.96
N ALA A 695 3.04 -21.53 23.25
CA ALA A 695 2.77 -20.83 24.50
C ALA A 695 1.30 -20.38 24.59
N SER A 696 0.86 -20.00 25.79
CA SER A 696 -0.47 -19.45 26.03
C SER A 696 -0.36 -18.09 26.75
N PRO A 697 -0.52 -16.95 26.05
CA PRO A 697 -0.69 -16.83 24.59
C PRO A 697 0.62 -17.13 23.82
N PRO A 698 0.57 -17.51 22.53
CA PRO A 698 1.75 -17.64 21.69
C PRO A 698 2.47 -16.30 21.51
N TYR A 699 3.79 -16.34 21.36
CA TYR A 699 4.57 -15.10 21.26
C TYR A 699 5.86 -15.24 20.45
N ALA A 700 6.36 -14.09 20.01
CA ALA A 700 7.74 -13.88 19.59
C ALA A 700 8.39 -12.75 20.39
N LYS A 701 9.71 -12.82 20.60
CA LYS A 701 10.48 -11.79 21.26
C LYS A 701 11.62 -11.31 20.38
N LEU A 702 11.65 -10.01 20.19
CA LEU A 702 12.65 -9.28 19.43
C LEU A 702 13.50 -8.45 20.39
N ILE A 703 14.82 -8.42 20.19
CA ILE A 703 15.71 -7.49 20.89
C ILE A 703 16.46 -6.64 19.87
N ARG A 704 16.84 -5.44 20.28
CA ARG A 704 17.64 -4.55 19.45
C ARG A 704 18.86 -5.29 18.89
N ASN A 705 19.05 -5.24 17.58
CA ASN A 705 20.26 -5.71 16.92
C ASN A 705 21.41 -4.74 17.26
N PRO A 706 22.45 -5.19 17.98
CA PRO A 706 23.57 -4.33 18.33
C PRO A 706 24.43 -3.93 17.13
N TYR A 707 24.27 -4.60 15.98
CA TYR A 707 25.05 -4.35 14.78
C TYR A 707 24.36 -3.43 13.76
N PHE A 708 23.07 -3.16 13.94
CA PHE A 708 22.29 -2.33 13.03
C PHE A 708 22.59 -0.85 13.23
N HIS A 709 23.14 -0.19 12.20
CA HIS A 709 23.47 1.25 12.26
C HIS A 709 23.05 2.05 11.02
N LEU A 710 22.23 1.46 10.14
CA LEU A 710 21.66 2.20 9.03
C LEU A 710 20.67 3.28 9.49
N VAL A 711 20.64 4.39 8.75
CA VAL A 711 19.77 5.54 9.01
C VAL A 711 18.85 5.75 7.80
N PRO A 712 17.54 5.53 7.95
CA PRO A 712 16.58 5.80 6.89
C PRO A 712 16.66 7.25 6.39
N PRO A 713 16.51 7.49 5.07
CA PRO A 713 16.33 8.83 4.52
C PRO A 713 15.16 9.57 5.17
N SER A 714 15.28 10.90 5.34
CA SER A 714 14.29 11.70 6.08
C SER A 714 12.89 11.69 5.45
N ASN A 715 12.79 11.60 4.13
CA ASN A 715 11.53 11.45 3.41
C ASN A 715 10.84 10.11 3.67
N ALA A 716 11.60 9.03 3.88
CA ALA A 716 11.07 7.74 4.31
C ALA A 716 10.57 7.75 5.77
N LEU A 717 10.95 8.76 6.55
CA LEU A 717 10.47 9.01 7.92
C LEU A 717 9.46 10.16 8.01
N ALA A 718 8.80 10.49 6.89
CA ALA A 718 7.69 11.44 6.88
C ALA A 718 6.41 10.77 7.39
N LEU A 719 5.78 11.35 8.41
CA LEU A 719 4.48 10.87 8.90
C LEU A 719 3.39 11.16 7.86
N PRO A 720 2.54 10.17 7.52
CA PRO A 720 1.40 10.40 6.64
C PRO A 720 0.46 11.46 7.17
N THR A 721 -0.13 12.23 6.27
CA THR A 721 -1.12 13.27 6.59
C THR A 721 -2.38 13.07 5.74
N MET A 722 -3.53 12.99 6.42
CA MET A 722 -4.84 12.91 5.78
C MET A 722 -5.33 14.32 5.45
N TYR A 723 -5.71 14.56 4.21
CA TYR A 723 -6.17 15.87 3.76
C TYR A 723 -7.70 15.92 3.65
N SER A 724 -8.26 17.05 4.07
CA SER A 724 -9.68 17.37 3.88
C SER A 724 -9.82 18.76 3.31
N VAL A 725 -10.85 18.95 2.49
CA VAL A 725 -11.14 20.22 1.82
C VAL A 725 -12.44 20.78 2.37
N SER A 726 -12.40 22.03 2.83
CA SER A 726 -13.59 22.81 3.19
C SER A 726 -13.80 23.93 2.20
N LEU A 727 -14.89 23.87 1.43
CA LEU A 727 -15.30 24.91 0.49
C LEU A 727 -16.77 25.27 0.72
N SER A 728 -17.05 26.53 1.00
CA SER A 728 -18.43 27.02 1.15
C SER A 728 -18.94 27.51 -0.21
N ILE A 729 -19.92 26.81 -0.79
CA ILE A 729 -20.54 27.20 -2.06
C ILE A 729 -21.89 27.89 -1.80
N PRO A 730 -22.10 29.15 -2.26
CA PRO A 730 -23.40 29.79 -2.20
C PRO A 730 -24.46 29.04 -2.99
N SER A 731 -25.74 29.24 -2.69
CA SER A 731 -26.86 28.58 -3.41
C SER A 731 -26.84 28.81 -4.93
N THR A 732 -26.29 29.93 -5.37
CA THR A 732 -26.06 30.26 -6.78
C THR A 732 -24.75 31.02 -6.92
N VAL A 733 -24.05 30.82 -8.04
CA VAL A 733 -22.79 31.50 -8.36
C VAL A 733 -22.90 32.30 -9.65
N SER A 734 -22.18 33.42 -9.71
CA SER A 734 -22.06 34.24 -10.92
C SER A 734 -20.83 33.84 -11.74
N LEU A 735 -20.89 34.03 -13.06
CA LEU A 735 -19.72 33.90 -13.93
C LEU A 735 -18.60 34.84 -13.45
N GLY A 736 -17.37 34.32 -13.37
CA GLY A 736 -16.21 35.07 -12.86
C GLY A 736 -16.16 35.23 -11.33
N GLN A 737 -17.12 34.70 -10.59
CA GLN A 737 -17.07 34.71 -9.12
C GLN A 737 -15.92 33.82 -8.62
N THR A 738 -15.13 34.33 -7.69
CA THR A 738 -14.09 33.56 -7.00
C THR A 738 -14.64 32.91 -5.74
N LEU A 739 -14.47 31.60 -5.63
CA LEU A 739 -14.73 30.77 -4.47
C LEU A 739 -13.41 30.53 -3.73
N THR A 740 -13.42 30.58 -2.40
CA THR A 740 -12.23 30.32 -1.57
C THR A 740 -12.47 29.10 -0.70
N GLY A 741 -11.56 28.13 -0.78
CA GLY A 741 -11.55 26.94 0.06
C GLY A 741 -10.32 26.88 0.95
N THR A 742 -10.37 26.02 1.97
CA THR A 742 -9.25 25.74 2.87
C THR A 742 -8.97 24.24 2.89
N VAL A 743 -7.69 23.88 2.81
CA VAL A 743 -7.22 22.50 3.01
C VAL A 743 -6.73 22.34 4.45
N MET A 744 -7.23 21.31 5.11
CA MET A 744 -6.82 20.91 6.45
C MET A 744 -6.10 19.57 6.38
N GLY A 745 -4.91 19.49 6.97
CA GLY A 745 -4.13 18.26 7.10
C GLY A 745 -4.20 17.71 8.52
N THR A 746 -4.42 16.41 8.64
CA THR A 746 -4.43 15.68 9.92
C THR A 746 -3.29 14.65 9.90
N PRO A 747 -2.16 14.91 10.58
CA PRO A 747 -1.07 13.95 10.68
C PRO A 747 -1.51 12.64 11.33
N ALA A 748 -0.91 11.53 10.92
CA ALA A 748 -1.18 10.20 11.47
C ALA A 748 -1.04 10.17 13.00
N GLY A 749 -2.02 9.58 13.69
CA GLY A 749 -2.07 9.53 15.15
C GLY A 749 -2.50 10.84 15.84
N SER A 750 -2.86 11.89 15.08
CA SER A 750 -3.41 13.15 15.60
C SER A 750 -4.93 13.19 15.45
N THR A 751 -5.60 13.87 16.38
CA THR A 751 -7.02 14.26 16.27
C THR A 751 -7.22 15.71 15.82
N THR A 752 -6.12 16.46 15.66
CA THR A 752 -6.14 17.87 15.31
C THR A 752 -5.79 18.06 13.84
N ALA A 753 -6.72 18.63 13.08
CA ALA A 753 -6.50 19.08 11.72
C ALA A 753 -5.98 20.52 11.72
N ILE A 754 -5.00 20.82 10.87
CA ILE A 754 -4.39 22.16 10.76
C ILE A 754 -4.43 22.67 9.31
N PRO A 755 -4.62 23.98 9.08
CA PRO A 755 -4.52 24.54 7.74
C PRO A 755 -3.15 24.22 7.14
N THR A 756 -3.12 23.60 5.97
CA THR A 756 -1.86 23.08 5.40
C THR A 756 -1.40 23.90 4.22
N PRO A 757 -0.26 24.61 4.31
CA PRO A 757 0.32 25.32 3.19
C PRO A 757 0.97 24.36 2.18
N ASN A 758 1.09 24.82 0.93
CA ASN A 758 1.68 24.04 -0.17
C ASN A 758 1.04 22.65 -0.38
N ALA A 759 -0.20 22.44 0.03
CA ALA A 759 -0.98 21.29 -0.41
C ALA A 759 -1.37 21.49 -1.88
N VAL A 760 -1.26 20.42 -2.67
CA VAL A 760 -1.79 20.36 -4.03
C VAL A 760 -3.31 20.23 -3.93
N VAL A 761 -4.04 21.03 -4.69
CA VAL A 761 -5.50 20.97 -4.80
C VAL A 761 -5.87 20.69 -6.25
N ASN A 762 -6.49 19.53 -6.48
CA ASN A 762 -7.06 19.19 -7.77
C ASN A 762 -8.55 19.55 -7.76
N ILE A 763 -8.98 20.29 -8.78
CA ILE A 763 -10.36 20.74 -8.97
C ILE A 763 -10.82 20.32 -10.36
N GLU A 764 -11.91 19.56 -10.45
CA GLU A 764 -12.64 19.42 -11.71
C GLU A 764 -13.98 20.09 -11.66
N LEU A 765 -14.27 20.82 -12.72
CA LEU A 765 -15.61 21.24 -13.05
C LEU A 765 -16.22 20.21 -14.01
N LEU A 766 -17.38 19.67 -13.65
CA LEU A 766 -18.08 18.62 -14.38
C LEU A 766 -19.50 19.07 -14.74
N TYR A 767 -20.02 18.52 -15.83
CA TYR A 767 -21.46 18.50 -16.07
C TYR A 767 -22.17 17.60 -15.05
N PRO A 768 -23.49 17.72 -14.85
CA PRO A 768 -24.26 16.81 -13.99
C PRO A 768 -24.17 15.35 -14.41
N ASN A 769 -23.85 15.10 -15.69
CA ASN A 769 -23.61 13.76 -16.21
C ASN A 769 -22.17 13.26 -15.95
N GLY A 770 -21.37 13.98 -15.16
CA GLY A 770 -20.01 13.58 -14.79
C GLY A 770 -18.91 13.88 -15.81
N SER A 771 -19.26 14.34 -17.03
CA SER A 771 -18.26 14.68 -18.05
C SER A 771 -17.44 15.91 -17.64
N ILE A 772 -16.11 15.81 -17.76
CA ILE A 772 -15.19 16.89 -17.40
C ILE A 772 -15.35 18.08 -18.36
N ILE A 773 -15.51 19.28 -17.78
CA ILE A 773 -15.49 20.56 -18.49
C ILE A 773 -14.08 21.13 -18.46
N SER A 774 -13.49 21.18 -17.27
CA SER A 774 -12.13 21.67 -17.06
C SER A 774 -11.55 21.11 -15.75
N GLY A 775 -10.23 20.95 -15.73
CA GLY A 775 -9.45 20.57 -14.55
C GLY A 775 -8.44 21.65 -14.19
N TYR A 776 -8.21 21.84 -12.89
CA TYR A 776 -7.25 22.81 -12.35
C TYR A 776 -6.42 22.14 -11.27
N GLN A 777 -5.12 22.40 -11.28
CA GLN A 777 -4.23 22.07 -10.20
C GLN A 777 -3.69 23.36 -9.58
N LEU A 778 -3.93 23.53 -8.29
CA LEU A 778 -3.56 24.72 -7.52
C LEU A 778 -2.69 24.31 -6.33
N MET A 779 -2.03 25.29 -5.74
CA MET A 779 -1.32 25.14 -4.47
C MET A 779 -1.95 26.06 -3.44
N THR A 780 -2.14 25.56 -2.22
CA THR A 780 -2.61 26.40 -1.13
C THR A 780 -1.54 27.40 -0.68
N ASN A 781 -1.98 28.60 -0.29
CA ASN A 781 -1.11 29.63 0.29
C ASN A 781 -0.65 29.28 1.72
N SER A 782 0.07 30.20 2.38
CA SER A 782 0.58 30.03 3.76
C SER A 782 -0.50 29.79 4.81
N SER A 783 -1.76 30.12 4.53
CA SER A 783 -2.91 29.90 5.41
C SER A 783 -3.71 28.65 5.03
N GLY A 784 -3.19 27.79 4.13
CA GLY A 784 -3.88 26.60 3.65
C GLY A 784 -5.05 26.90 2.71
N GLN A 785 -5.16 28.12 2.17
CA GLN A 785 -6.29 28.52 1.32
C GLN A 785 -5.96 28.40 -0.17
N PHE A 786 -6.98 28.06 -0.96
CA PHE A 786 -6.94 28.09 -2.43
C PHE A 786 -8.16 28.85 -2.96
N THR A 787 -8.06 29.35 -4.19
CA THR A 787 -9.15 30.08 -4.85
C THR A 787 -9.49 29.49 -6.20
N PHE A 788 -10.77 29.26 -6.46
CA PHE A 788 -11.30 28.80 -7.74
C PHE A 788 -12.21 29.88 -8.33
N THR A 789 -11.97 30.29 -9.58
CA THR A 789 -12.83 31.26 -10.26
C THR A 789 -13.74 30.56 -11.24
N VAL A 790 -15.06 30.76 -11.10
CA VAL A 790 -16.08 30.18 -11.98
C VAL A 790 -15.82 30.66 -13.43
N PRO A 791 -15.59 29.75 -14.39
CA PRO A 791 -15.24 30.14 -15.76
C PRO A 791 -16.32 31.00 -16.40
N SER A 792 -15.93 32.11 -17.04
CA SER A 792 -16.85 33.02 -17.71
C SER A 792 -17.49 32.47 -18.98
N SER A 793 -16.99 31.34 -19.48
CA SER A 793 -17.49 30.63 -20.67
C SER A 793 -18.63 29.66 -20.38
N LEU A 794 -19.00 29.44 -19.10
CA LEU A 794 -20.10 28.54 -18.77
C LEU A 794 -21.45 29.11 -19.18
N SER A 795 -22.31 28.22 -19.66
CA SER A 795 -23.73 28.52 -19.80
C SER A 795 -24.42 28.52 -18.43
N PRO A 796 -25.56 29.19 -18.29
CA PRO A 796 -26.38 29.06 -17.08
C PRO A 796 -26.86 27.61 -16.92
N GLY A 797 -26.78 27.08 -15.70
CA GLY A 797 -27.12 25.68 -15.44
C GLY A 797 -26.53 25.12 -14.15
N SER A 798 -26.76 23.82 -13.92
CA SER A 798 -26.18 23.09 -12.80
C SER A 798 -24.90 22.38 -13.24
N TYR A 799 -23.90 22.41 -12.37
CA TYR A 799 -22.58 21.81 -12.55
C TYR A 799 -22.14 21.13 -11.26
N LEU A 800 -21.12 20.29 -11.34
CA LEU A 800 -20.47 19.69 -10.18
C LEU A 800 -19.01 20.19 -10.10
N LEU A 801 -18.53 20.41 -8.89
CA LEU A 801 -17.13 20.73 -8.62
C LEU A 801 -16.56 19.65 -7.72
N SER A 802 -15.73 18.79 -8.29
CA SER A 802 -14.96 17.78 -7.55
C SER A 802 -13.67 18.41 -7.06
N VAL A 803 -13.39 18.33 -5.76
CA VAL A 803 -12.17 18.90 -5.17
C VAL A 803 -11.48 17.88 -4.28
N SER A 804 -10.20 17.62 -4.54
CA SER A 804 -9.33 16.80 -3.69
C SER A 804 -8.05 17.55 -3.35
N ALA A 805 -7.39 17.15 -2.27
CA ALA A 805 -6.12 17.73 -1.87
C ALA A 805 -5.14 16.66 -1.37
N TYR A 806 -3.85 16.89 -1.60
CA TYR A 806 -2.77 16.00 -1.17
C TYR A 806 -1.42 16.74 -1.10
N SER A 807 -0.37 16.01 -0.73
CA SER A 807 1.03 16.46 -0.84
C SER A 807 1.88 15.35 -1.44
N ASN A 808 3.06 15.68 -1.99
CA ASN A 808 3.93 14.66 -2.60
C ASN A 808 4.40 13.56 -1.62
N THR A 809 4.37 13.82 -0.31
CA THR A 809 4.73 12.84 0.74
C THR A 809 3.52 12.16 1.38
N SER A 810 2.31 12.54 1.00
CA SER A 810 1.06 11.98 1.53
C SER A 810 -0.04 12.15 0.48
N ILE A 811 -0.27 11.08 -0.27
CA ILE A 811 -1.23 11.02 -1.37
C ILE A 811 -2.35 10.09 -0.91
N LEU A 812 -3.53 10.65 -0.71
CA LEU A 812 -4.74 9.86 -0.53
C LEU A 812 -5.91 10.67 -1.07
N ILE A 813 -6.21 10.42 -2.33
CA ILE A 813 -7.13 11.20 -3.13
C ILE A 813 -8.56 10.78 -2.80
N ASN A 814 -9.22 11.60 -2.01
CA ASN A 814 -10.64 11.43 -1.68
C ASN A 814 -11.40 12.71 -2.09
N PRO A 815 -11.93 12.77 -3.32
CA PRO A 815 -12.58 13.97 -3.82
C PRO A 815 -13.91 14.26 -3.12
N VAL A 816 -14.12 15.52 -2.72
CA VAL A 816 -15.41 16.05 -2.26
C VAL A 816 -16.10 16.72 -3.44
N THR A 817 -17.33 16.31 -3.73
CA THR A 817 -18.12 16.89 -4.82
C THR A 817 -19.13 17.91 -4.29
N TYR A 818 -19.14 19.09 -4.89
CA TYR A 818 -20.09 20.17 -4.60
C TYR A 818 -20.96 20.47 -5.82
N THR A 819 -22.21 20.90 -5.60
CA THR A 819 -23.10 21.37 -6.69
C THR A 819 -22.97 22.88 -6.88
N LEU A 820 -22.78 23.33 -8.13
CA LEU A 820 -22.75 24.74 -8.51
C LEU A 820 -23.93 25.06 -9.42
N VAL A 821 -24.71 26.08 -9.07
CA VAL A 821 -25.80 26.59 -9.90
C VAL A 821 -25.39 27.95 -10.46
N VAL A 822 -25.12 28.02 -11.76
CA VAL A 822 -24.66 29.23 -12.47
C VAL A 822 -25.86 30.00 -13.01
N LEU A 823 -25.95 31.29 -12.67
CA LEU A 823 -27.02 32.18 -13.14
C LEU A 823 -26.76 32.77 -14.53
N PRO A 824 -27.81 33.17 -15.27
CA PRO A 824 -27.69 33.97 -16.48
C PRO A 824 -26.98 35.29 -16.22
N SER A 825 -26.11 35.70 -17.15
CA SER A 825 -25.54 37.05 -17.17
C SER A 825 -26.68 38.06 -17.16
N ILE A 826 -26.77 38.89 -16.11
CA ILE A 826 -27.71 40.01 -16.09
C ILE A 826 -27.14 41.07 -17.02
N THR A 827 -27.53 41.03 -18.30
CA THR A 827 -27.27 42.15 -19.21
C THR A 827 -28.10 43.32 -18.72
N THR A 828 -27.48 44.22 -17.95
CA THR A 828 -28.09 45.50 -17.63
C THR A 828 -28.05 46.30 -18.92
N THR A 829 -29.12 46.24 -19.73
CA THR A 829 -29.35 47.22 -20.76
C THR A 829 -29.61 48.55 -20.06
N THR A 830 -28.58 49.38 -19.94
CA THR A 830 -28.73 50.79 -19.61
C THR A 830 -29.51 51.44 -20.74
N SER A 831 -30.83 51.37 -20.68
CA SER A 831 -31.69 52.22 -21.49
C SER A 831 -31.61 53.61 -20.89
N THR A 832 -30.78 54.46 -21.51
CA THR A 832 -30.77 55.90 -21.27
C THR A 832 -32.13 56.44 -21.71
N THR A 833 -33.11 56.41 -20.82
CA THR A 833 -34.40 57.05 -21.02
C THR A 833 -34.32 58.44 -20.41
N THR A 834 -34.06 59.42 -21.26
CA THR A 834 -34.28 60.84 -20.98
C THR A 834 -35.74 61.01 -20.58
N SER A 835 -36.00 61.12 -19.28
CA SER A 835 -37.35 61.28 -18.74
C SER A 835 -37.63 62.77 -18.59
N THR A 836 -38.40 63.32 -19.53
CA THR A 836 -39.02 64.64 -19.40
C THR A 836 -40.04 64.58 -18.27
N THR A 837 -39.89 65.50 -17.31
CA THR A 837 -40.74 65.63 -16.14
C THR A 837 -42.16 66.01 -16.54
N THR A 838 -43.13 65.15 -16.25
CA THR A 838 -44.52 65.59 -16.08
C THR A 838 -45.06 64.99 -14.79
N THR A 839 -45.26 65.88 -13.81
CA THR A 839 -45.88 65.61 -12.53
C THR A 839 -47.35 65.22 -12.71
N THR A 840 -47.76 64.09 -12.16
CA THR A 840 -49.16 63.87 -11.79
C THR A 840 -49.22 63.02 -10.53
N SER A 841 -49.72 63.63 -9.46
CA SER A 841 -49.94 63.04 -8.15
C SER A 841 -51.22 62.20 -8.14
N VAL A 842 -51.13 60.91 -7.77
CA VAL A 842 -52.27 60.18 -7.19
C VAL A 842 -51.78 59.26 -6.09
N SER A 843 -52.30 59.50 -4.90
CA SER A 843 -52.18 58.72 -3.68
C SER A 843 -53.06 57.47 -3.74
N THR A 844 -52.57 56.29 -3.30
CA THR A 844 -53.42 55.33 -2.58
C THR A 844 -52.62 54.25 -1.84
N SER A 845 -53.19 53.88 -0.70
CA SER A 845 -52.75 53.03 0.41
C SER A 845 -52.51 51.56 0.07
N LEU A 846 -51.47 50.97 0.65
CA LEU A 846 -51.27 49.52 0.76
C LEU A 846 -51.41 49.08 2.22
N SER A 847 -52.37 48.19 2.44
CA SER A 847 -52.67 47.50 3.69
C SER A 847 -51.69 46.35 3.90
N THR A 848 -51.03 46.35 5.05
CA THR A 848 -50.20 45.27 5.59
C THR A 848 -51.05 44.09 6.03
N THR A 849 -50.69 42.87 5.63
CA THR A 849 -51.13 41.65 6.32
C THR A 849 -49.89 40.85 6.71
N THR A 850 -49.63 40.82 8.02
CA THR A 850 -48.56 40.11 8.69
C THR A 850 -49.00 38.66 8.92
N ILE A 851 -48.16 37.68 8.58
CA ILE A 851 -48.24 36.33 9.16
C ILE A 851 -46.88 36.01 9.77
N THR A 852 -46.88 35.93 11.09
CA THR A 852 -45.78 35.57 11.97
C THR A 852 -45.59 34.05 11.95
N SER A 853 -44.36 33.57 11.80
CA SER A 853 -43.97 32.26 12.33
C SER A 853 -42.71 32.41 13.18
N VAL A 854 -42.77 31.72 14.30
CA VAL A 854 -41.99 31.90 15.53
C VAL A 854 -40.67 31.16 15.42
N SER A 855 -39.55 31.85 15.64
CA SER A 855 -38.27 31.22 15.95
C SER A 855 -38.00 31.41 17.44
N THR A 856 -38.01 30.32 18.19
CA THR A 856 -37.56 30.28 19.58
C THR A 856 -36.05 30.46 19.63
N VAL A 857 -35.64 31.65 20.08
CA VAL A 857 -34.29 31.99 20.49
C VAL A 857 -34.04 31.39 21.87
N VAL A 858 -33.03 30.53 22.00
CA VAL A 858 -32.36 30.31 23.29
C VAL A 858 -31.01 31.02 23.23
N SER A 859 -30.93 32.09 23.99
CA SER A 859 -29.77 32.96 24.17
C SER A 859 -28.65 32.24 24.94
N SER A 860 -27.44 32.21 24.39
CA SER A 860 -26.21 32.01 25.18
C SER A 860 -25.72 33.38 25.68
N ALA A 861 -25.71 33.52 27.00
CA ALA A 861 -25.21 34.70 27.68
C ALA A 861 -23.68 34.82 27.52
N SER A 862 -23.24 35.99 27.08
CA SER A 862 -21.89 36.49 27.25
C SER A 862 -21.70 36.92 28.71
N ASN A 863 -20.62 36.44 29.36
CA ASN A 863 -19.93 37.15 30.43
C ASN A 863 -18.54 36.57 30.69
N ILE A 864 -17.52 37.29 30.21
CA ILE A 864 -16.44 37.87 31.02
C ILE A 864 -16.01 37.01 32.23
N GLY A 865 -15.09 36.06 32.00
CA GLY A 865 -14.53 35.21 33.06
C GLY A 865 -13.04 34.86 32.92
N TYR A 866 -12.31 35.41 31.94
CA TYR A 866 -10.93 34.97 31.65
C TYR A 866 -9.85 36.05 31.72
N ILE A 867 -10.22 37.34 31.85
CA ILE A 867 -9.23 38.42 31.97
C ILE A 867 -8.85 38.69 33.44
N ALA A 868 -9.73 38.38 34.41
CA ALA A 868 -9.43 38.56 35.83
C ALA A 868 -8.46 37.51 36.40
N VAL A 869 -8.47 36.28 35.86
CA VAL A 869 -7.61 35.17 36.34
C VAL A 869 -6.14 35.37 35.93
N ILE A 870 -5.90 35.93 34.75
CA ILE A 870 -4.54 36.19 34.23
C ILE A 870 -3.88 37.36 34.99
N VAL A 871 -4.64 38.40 35.34
CA VAL A 871 -4.11 39.54 36.10
C VAL A 871 -3.77 39.15 37.54
N VAL A 872 -4.57 38.29 38.19
CA VAL A 872 -4.27 37.78 39.54
C VAL A 872 -3.03 36.88 39.56
N LEU A 873 -2.84 36.03 38.53
CA LEU A 873 -1.64 35.19 38.39
C LEU A 873 -0.36 36.02 38.18
N ILE A 874 -0.43 37.10 37.39
CA ILE A 874 0.71 37.99 37.17
C ILE A 874 1.09 38.75 38.45
N ILE A 875 0.09 39.20 39.25
CA ILE A 875 0.35 39.86 40.54
C ILE A 875 0.96 38.89 41.57
N ILE A 876 0.53 37.62 41.58
CA ILE A 876 1.11 36.58 42.46
C ILE A 876 2.55 36.25 42.06
N ILE A 877 2.85 36.19 40.76
CA ILE A 877 4.22 35.94 40.26
C ILE A 877 5.14 37.13 40.58
N ILE A 878 4.66 38.37 40.44
CA ILE A 878 5.42 39.57 40.81
C ILE A 878 5.63 39.64 42.33
N ALA A 879 4.63 39.29 43.14
CA ALA A 879 4.76 39.25 44.60
C ALA A 879 5.75 38.15 45.07
N LEU A 880 5.74 36.98 44.42
CA LEU A 880 6.69 35.89 44.68
C LEU A 880 8.13 36.25 44.25
N ALA A 881 8.29 36.95 43.12
CA ALA A 881 9.58 37.46 42.68
C ALA A 881 10.16 38.50 43.65
N VAL A 882 9.32 39.42 44.16
CA VAL A 882 9.75 40.44 45.15
C VAL A 882 10.08 39.81 46.52
N LEU A 883 9.41 38.73 46.92
CA LEU A 883 9.73 37.98 48.14
C LEU A 883 11.03 37.15 48.03
N LEU A 884 11.33 36.62 46.84
CA LEU A 884 12.58 35.89 46.57
C LEU A 884 13.81 36.81 46.46
N PHE A 885 13.64 38.09 46.09
CA PHE A 885 14.71 39.08 46.09
C PHE A 885 14.94 39.79 47.44
N ARG A 886 14.09 39.55 48.45
CA ARG A 886 14.26 40.07 49.83
C ARG A 886 14.83 39.06 50.84
N ARG A 887 15.22 37.86 50.37
CA ARG A 887 16.02 36.89 51.14
C ARG A 887 17.28 36.50 50.36
N ARG A 888 18.12 37.51 50.12
CA ARG A 888 19.58 37.40 50.09
C ARG A 888 20.15 38.56 50.88
#